data_AF-A0AA35J2J3-F1
#
_entry.id   AF-A0AA35J2J3-F1
#
_cell.length_a   1.000
_cell.length_b   1.000
_cell.length_c   1.000
_cell.angle_alpha   90.00
_cell.angle_beta   90.00
_cell.angle_gamma   90.00
#
_symmetry.space_group_name_H-M   'P 1'
#
loop_
_entity.id
_entity.type
_entity.pdbx_description
1 polymer ?
#
loop_
_entity_poly.entity_id
_entity_poly.type
_entity_poly.pdbx_seq_one_letter_code
_entity_poly.pdbx_strand_id
1 'polypeptide(L)'
;MNNEEVNEEYLKSLFKDVRSHLDEHLKSRQIYDEDAYITFRCFLDGIHHKFTRLLEELLLKQENVYRKNTSNNERSDDAVIPLLLKLLWFQIHEPTFQWFECWFHDIIQLDSRRMFRSFRNFFKKMVRFFKTTHKYYYSIIECLCAKFDMNTVVPHDIFAKLNLVQPMETPSTSEKIVLDATNPLTFSIVISLQRCLINLGSAHFYKTLLDKPSSKLKSVEDFEKSIRYLNIASLCLPSVGDTYLQLAKIYLTTEKYSLYFFELARGSLVRIPSKHALNTLRNLILTPNFLERKLLMKKLKMYTRKNRKSKRLLFENSVVLQFLAILEHTMNPYLSNPSNAPNYCLKREYLQAAALEYHAEHVSVILKSLAAMMGSFDLMFTGEKGKGQRSKLKYVDLNKRQVSFLNLSFDFIANVIDVVIKPSWQKNTEDFRYLAIIRLLVCWIKSYRSILQYAHRHKEFCSSMALLLNDLINNPSNCPRHLSNHRPQRSYYFEEDIMFREFSCINFALTDFNDGLVYNSPNMINNIIGCPSANERLSSREECILRIKSIIFSGVKFLEKNDAGITWNASTFKFELAGSGTKDRHQMTLSEISLKINIKPQQVRAVSPKKVERKTDKSLHKRAKIISVTQLEAQFANVRRERKSSPEKKKKNAFL
;
A
#
# COMPACT_ATOMS: atom_id res chain seq x y z
N MET A 1 27.80 -27.43 5.70
CA MET A 1 28.51 -26.47 6.59
C MET A 1 28.46 -27.03 8.01
N ASN A 2 29.31 -26.58 8.94
CA ASN A 2 29.25 -27.04 10.34
C ASN A 2 27.99 -26.50 11.04
N ASN A 3 27.69 -27.02 12.23
CA ASN A 3 26.40 -26.87 12.94
C ASN A 3 26.14 -25.46 13.55
N GLU A 4 26.34 -24.39 12.78
CA GLU A 4 25.91 -23.04 13.14
C GLU A 4 24.41 -22.87 12.86
N GLU A 5 23.66 -22.33 13.83
CA GLU A 5 22.23 -22.05 13.63
C GLU A 5 22.03 -20.81 12.75
N VAL A 6 21.64 -21.03 11.48
CA VAL A 6 21.38 -19.97 10.51
C VAL A 6 20.19 -19.11 10.94
N ASN A 7 20.50 -17.94 11.50
CA ASN A 7 19.55 -16.97 12.02
C ASN A 7 19.71 -15.57 11.38
N GLU A 8 18.88 -14.60 11.78
CA GLU A 8 18.93 -13.22 11.23
C GLU A 8 20.29 -12.52 11.44
N GLU A 9 21.02 -12.79 12.53
CA GLU A 9 22.32 -12.15 12.80
C GLU A 9 23.45 -12.80 12.01
N TYR A 10 23.45 -14.13 11.92
CA TYR A 10 24.35 -14.90 11.05
C TYR A 10 24.26 -14.43 9.59
N LEU A 11 23.04 -14.33 9.05
CA LEU A 11 22.82 -13.83 7.69
C LEU A 11 23.35 -12.40 7.51
N LYS A 12 23.15 -11.50 8.48
CA LYS A 12 23.68 -10.13 8.41
C LYS A 12 25.20 -10.10 8.36
N SER A 13 25.90 -10.92 9.16
CA SER A 13 27.36 -10.98 9.12
C SER A 13 27.84 -11.54 7.79
N LEU A 14 27.32 -12.71 7.38
CA LEU A 14 27.67 -13.34 6.10
C LEU A 14 27.47 -12.40 4.89
N PHE A 15 26.39 -11.62 4.88
CA PHE A 15 26.16 -10.64 3.82
C PHE A 15 27.02 -9.37 3.94
N LYS A 16 27.49 -8.99 5.12
CA LYS A 16 28.45 -7.90 5.32
C LYS A 16 29.83 -8.27 4.75
N ASP A 17 30.26 -9.51 4.97
CA ASP A 17 31.58 -9.97 4.51
C ASP A 17 31.59 -10.16 2.98
N VAL A 18 30.50 -10.73 2.42
CA VAL A 18 30.28 -10.78 0.97
C VAL A 18 30.12 -9.39 0.35
N ARG A 19 29.54 -8.42 1.08
CA ARG A 19 29.46 -7.01 0.65
C ARG A 19 30.85 -6.39 0.49
N SER A 20 31.78 -6.64 1.41
CA SER A 20 33.16 -6.15 1.32
C SER A 20 33.89 -6.66 0.07
N HIS A 21 33.85 -7.97 -0.21
CA HIS A 21 34.48 -8.54 -1.42
C HIS A 21 33.84 -8.01 -2.71
N LEU A 22 32.52 -7.79 -2.74
CA LEU A 22 31.88 -7.11 -3.85
C LEU A 22 32.38 -5.67 -4.01
N ASP A 23 32.50 -4.92 -2.91
CA ASP A 23 33.03 -3.56 -2.93
C ASP A 23 34.48 -3.51 -3.45
N GLU A 24 35.31 -4.52 -3.22
CA GLU A 24 36.65 -4.62 -3.81
C GLU A 24 36.60 -4.74 -5.35
N HIS A 25 35.78 -5.67 -5.88
CA HIS A 25 35.54 -5.78 -7.32
C HIS A 25 35.04 -4.46 -7.93
N LEU A 26 34.06 -3.80 -7.30
CA LEU A 26 33.45 -2.56 -7.82
C LEU A 26 34.37 -1.33 -7.68
N LYS A 27 35.14 -1.21 -6.58
CA LYS A 27 36.09 -0.10 -6.34
C LYS A 27 37.25 -0.07 -7.30
N SER A 28 37.68 -1.24 -7.80
CA SER A 28 38.84 -1.38 -8.71
C SER A 28 38.80 -0.42 -9.90
N ARG A 29 37.59 -0.04 -10.36
CA ARG A 29 37.31 0.57 -11.68
C ARG A 29 37.86 -0.26 -12.87
N GLN A 30 38.42 -1.44 -12.63
CA GLN A 30 39.02 -2.28 -13.67
C GLN A 30 37.98 -3.11 -14.43
N ILE A 31 36.72 -3.18 -13.98
CA ILE A 31 35.63 -3.91 -14.68
C ILE A 31 35.36 -3.38 -16.13
N TYR A 32 35.94 -2.25 -16.54
CA TYR A 32 36.05 -1.86 -17.96
C TYR A 32 36.77 -2.93 -18.81
N ASP A 33 37.81 -3.54 -18.25
CA ASP A 33 38.56 -4.69 -18.77
C ASP A 33 37.77 -6.01 -18.62
N GLU A 34 37.96 -6.95 -19.54
CA GLU A 34 37.22 -8.22 -19.55
C GLU A 34 37.73 -9.19 -18.48
N ASP A 35 39.01 -9.20 -18.10
CA ASP A 35 39.55 -10.16 -17.12
C ASP A 35 39.07 -9.83 -15.70
N ALA A 36 39.04 -8.55 -15.34
CA ALA A 36 38.39 -8.09 -14.11
C ALA A 36 36.88 -8.40 -14.07
N TYR A 37 36.20 -8.33 -15.22
CA TYR A 37 34.78 -8.71 -15.33
C TYR A 37 34.55 -10.24 -15.28
N ILE A 38 35.48 -11.04 -15.81
CA ILE A 38 35.48 -12.49 -15.68
C ILE A 38 35.61 -12.90 -14.21
N THR A 39 36.55 -12.30 -13.48
CA THR A 39 36.75 -12.55 -12.04
C THR A 39 35.50 -12.17 -11.23
N PHE A 40 34.92 -10.99 -11.49
CA PHE A 40 33.65 -10.56 -10.88
C PHE A 40 32.49 -11.53 -11.18
N ARG A 41 32.40 -12.07 -12.41
CA ARG A 41 31.39 -13.07 -12.76
C ARG A 41 31.60 -14.37 -11.98
N CYS A 42 32.83 -14.88 -11.89
CA CYS A 42 33.12 -16.10 -11.13
C CYS A 42 32.78 -15.96 -9.64
N PHE A 43 33.03 -14.77 -9.05
CA PHE A 43 32.54 -14.41 -7.72
C PHE A 43 31.00 -14.48 -7.64
N LEU A 44 30.29 -13.84 -8.58
CA LEU A 44 28.82 -13.84 -8.62
C LEU A 44 28.22 -15.25 -8.76
N ASP A 45 28.77 -16.07 -9.66
CA ASP A 45 28.31 -17.44 -9.90
C ASP A 45 28.52 -18.32 -8.65
N GLY A 46 29.65 -18.18 -7.94
CA GLY A 46 29.90 -18.84 -6.66
C GLY A 46 28.97 -18.37 -5.53
N ILE A 47 28.68 -17.07 -5.48
CA ILE A 47 27.69 -16.47 -4.56
C ILE A 47 26.27 -16.99 -4.85
N HIS A 48 25.89 -17.10 -6.12
CA HIS A 48 24.61 -17.69 -6.53
C HIS A 48 24.51 -19.15 -6.11
N HIS A 49 25.52 -19.98 -6.41
CA HIS A 49 25.53 -21.39 -5.99
C HIS A 49 25.43 -21.55 -4.46
N LYS A 50 26.20 -20.77 -3.69
CA LYS A 50 26.17 -20.80 -2.22
C LYS A 50 24.80 -20.46 -1.66
N PHE A 51 24.15 -19.41 -2.17
CA PHE A 51 22.85 -18.96 -1.65
C PHE A 51 21.65 -19.77 -2.19
N THR A 52 21.73 -20.39 -3.38
CA THR A 52 20.76 -21.40 -3.80
C THR A 52 20.77 -22.59 -2.85
N ARG A 53 21.95 -23.15 -2.57
CA ARG A 53 22.07 -24.28 -1.63
C ARG A 53 21.55 -23.94 -0.24
N LEU A 54 21.91 -22.78 0.31
CA LEU A 54 21.41 -22.34 1.61
C LEU A 54 19.89 -22.18 1.63
N LEU A 55 19.29 -21.69 0.54
CA LEU A 55 17.83 -21.61 0.39
C LEU A 55 17.18 -23.00 0.37
N GLU A 56 17.76 -23.96 -0.34
CA GLU A 56 17.27 -25.34 -0.39
C GLU A 56 17.40 -26.07 0.96
N GLU A 57 18.53 -25.90 1.65
CA GLU A 57 18.77 -26.44 3.00
C GLU A 57 17.77 -25.85 4.03
N LEU A 58 17.46 -24.56 3.96
CA LEU A 58 16.46 -23.90 4.82
C LEU A 58 15.01 -24.32 4.50
N LEU A 59 14.64 -24.41 3.22
CA LEU A 59 13.32 -24.88 2.79
C LEU A 59 13.09 -26.34 3.22
N LEU A 60 14.09 -27.20 3.04
CA LEU A 60 14.04 -28.60 3.46
C LEU A 60 13.94 -28.73 4.99
N LYS A 61 14.54 -27.82 5.78
CA LYS A 61 14.35 -27.78 7.24
C LYS A 61 12.90 -27.47 7.60
N GLN A 62 12.27 -26.46 7.00
CA GLN A 62 10.84 -26.16 7.22
C GLN A 62 9.92 -27.30 6.72
N GLU A 63 10.23 -27.93 5.58
CA GLU A 63 9.48 -29.06 5.05
C GLU A 63 9.51 -30.28 6.00
N ASN A 64 10.67 -30.56 6.61
CA ASN A 64 10.78 -31.61 7.62
C ASN A 64 9.99 -31.31 8.90
N VAL A 65 9.90 -30.03 9.31
CA VAL A 65 9.02 -29.62 10.43
C VAL A 65 7.54 -29.78 10.06
N TYR A 66 7.16 -29.42 8.83
CA TYR A 66 5.81 -29.62 8.28
C TYR A 66 5.41 -31.10 8.31
N ARG A 67 6.20 -31.99 7.68
CA ARG A 67 5.87 -33.42 7.56
C ARG A 67 5.80 -34.16 8.91
N LYS A 68 6.54 -33.71 9.93
CA LYS A 68 6.61 -34.40 11.24
C LYS A 68 5.49 -34.04 12.21
N ASN A 69 4.65 -33.03 11.93
CA ASN A 69 3.62 -32.52 12.85
C ASN A 69 4.14 -32.17 14.26
N THR A 70 5.44 -31.83 14.39
CA THR A 70 6.12 -31.72 15.70
C THR A 70 5.57 -30.54 16.50
N SER A 71 4.90 -30.81 17.63
CA SER A 71 4.28 -29.74 18.40
C SER A 71 5.31 -28.87 19.17
N ASN A 72 5.34 -27.59 18.80
CA ASN A 72 5.84 -26.43 19.53
C ASN A 72 7.34 -26.21 19.80
N ASN A 73 8.22 -27.22 19.86
CA ASN A 73 9.59 -27.01 20.36
C ASN A 73 10.67 -26.66 19.32
N GLU A 74 10.62 -27.19 18.09
CA GLU A 74 11.57 -26.81 17.01
C GLU A 74 11.02 -25.64 16.18
N ARG A 75 11.06 -24.43 16.74
CA ARG A 75 10.66 -23.22 15.99
C ARG A 75 11.80 -22.73 15.09
N SER A 76 11.79 -23.18 13.83
CA SER A 76 12.53 -22.50 12.77
C SER A 76 12.14 -21.02 12.72
N ASP A 77 13.10 -20.12 12.48
CA ASP A 77 12.79 -18.70 12.30
C ASP A 77 12.33 -18.44 10.86
N ASP A 78 11.01 -18.40 10.69
CA ASP A 78 10.35 -18.20 9.38
C ASP A 78 10.70 -16.86 8.70
N ALA A 79 11.39 -15.94 9.40
CA ALA A 79 11.93 -14.72 8.80
C ALA A 79 13.23 -14.93 8.00
N VAL A 80 13.99 -16.01 8.23
CA VAL A 80 15.34 -16.22 7.69
C VAL A 80 15.34 -16.35 6.16
N ILE A 81 14.39 -17.10 5.59
CA ILE A 81 14.28 -17.33 4.14
C ILE A 81 13.92 -16.03 3.37
N PRO A 82 12.85 -15.27 3.72
CA PRO A 82 12.60 -13.97 3.10
C PRO A 82 13.71 -12.95 3.35
N LEU A 83 14.46 -13.07 4.46
CA LEU A 83 15.62 -12.21 4.73
C LEU A 83 16.79 -12.54 3.80
N LEU A 84 17.11 -13.81 3.56
CA LEU A 84 18.15 -14.26 2.62
C LEU A 84 17.95 -13.66 1.23
N LEU A 85 16.76 -13.82 0.64
CA LEU A 85 16.41 -13.27 -0.68
C LEU A 85 16.34 -11.73 -0.70
N LYS A 86 16.13 -11.10 0.46
CA LYS A 86 16.15 -9.63 0.61
C LYS A 86 17.59 -9.10 0.70
N LEU A 87 18.45 -9.70 1.51
CA LEU A 87 19.85 -9.30 1.65
C LEU A 87 20.62 -9.51 0.34
N LEU A 88 20.38 -10.63 -0.36
CA LEU A 88 20.95 -10.90 -1.68
C LEU A 88 20.59 -9.83 -2.73
N TRP A 89 19.40 -9.22 -2.63
CA TRP A 89 19.07 -8.06 -3.44
C TRP A 89 19.81 -6.80 -2.98
N PHE A 90 19.62 -6.39 -1.72
CA PHE A 90 20.10 -5.09 -1.22
C PHE A 90 21.61 -4.96 -1.02
N GLN A 91 22.33 -6.07 -0.80
CA GLN A 91 23.78 -6.05 -0.55
C GLN A 91 24.62 -6.37 -1.80
N ILE A 92 24.04 -7.10 -2.76
CA ILE A 92 24.75 -7.60 -3.94
C ILE A 92 24.16 -7.02 -5.23
N HIS A 93 22.94 -7.42 -5.58
CA HIS A 93 22.40 -7.12 -6.92
C HIS A 93 22.08 -5.64 -7.16
N GLU A 94 21.38 -4.97 -6.23
CA GLU A 94 21.04 -3.55 -6.37
C GLU A 94 22.28 -2.64 -6.39
N PRO A 95 23.28 -2.80 -5.51
CA PRO A 95 24.52 -2.03 -5.61
C PRO A 95 25.33 -2.28 -6.89
N THR A 96 25.34 -3.50 -7.44
CA THR A 96 25.96 -3.73 -8.75
C THR A 96 25.22 -3.01 -9.87
N PHE A 97 23.87 -2.98 -9.83
CA PHE A 97 23.10 -2.16 -10.77
C PHE A 97 23.34 -0.66 -10.59
N GLN A 98 23.49 -0.17 -9.35
CA GLN A 98 23.85 1.23 -9.06
C GLN A 98 25.26 1.59 -9.57
N TRP A 99 26.22 0.65 -9.50
CA TRP A 99 27.54 0.84 -10.10
C TRP A 99 27.47 0.94 -11.64
N PHE A 100 26.64 0.11 -12.29
CA PHE A 100 26.34 0.28 -13.71
C PHE A 100 25.60 1.61 -14.01
N GLU A 101 24.73 2.09 -13.13
CA GLU A 101 24.05 3.38 -13.24
C GLU A 101 25.05 4.56 -13.19
N CYS A 102 26.03 4.53 -12.28
CA CYS A 102 27.13 5.50 -12.26
C CYS A 102 27.94 5.48 -13.56
N TRP A 103 28.41 4.31 -14.03
CA TRP A 103 29.16 4.19 -15.27
C TRP A 103 28.34 4.67 -16.49
N PHE A 104 27.04 4.41 -16.51
CA PHE A 104 26.14 4.90 -17.55
C PHE A 104 26.01 6.44 -17.55
N HIS A 105 25.96 7.07 -16.38
CA HIS A 105 25.99 8.53 -16.27
C HIS A 105 27.31 9.14 -16.76
N ASP A 106 28.45 8.48 -16.53
CA ASP A 106 29.74 8.90 -17.11
C ASP A 106 29.73 8.80 -18.64
N ILE A 107 29.16 7.72 -19.20
CA ILE A 107 29.05 7.50 -20.65
C ILE A 107 28.22 8.58 -21.34
N ILE A 108 27.09 9.00 -20.74
CA ILE A 108 26.19 10.02 -21.31
C ILE A 108 26.87 11.39 -21.45
N GLN A 109 27.89 11.68 -20.63
CA GLN A 109 28.65 12.93 -20.67
C GLN A 109 29.73 12.97 -21.77
N LEU A 110 29.95 11.86 -22.50
CA LEU A 110 30.97 11.77 -23.55
C LEU A 110 30.48 12.28 -24.91
N ASP A 111 31.43 12.74 -25.74
CA ASP A 111 31.20 13.04 -27.16
C ASP A 111 30.52 11.86 -27.88
N SER A 112 29.61 12.12 -28.82
CA SER A 112 28.78 11.09 -29.48
C SER A 112 29.56 9.84 -29.94
N ARG A 113 30.69 10.02 -30.64
CA ARG A 113 31.54 8.91 -31.11
C ARG A 113 32.18 8.10 -29.97
N ARG A 114 32.51 8.75 -28.85
CA ARG A 114 33.07 8.11 -27.64
C ARG A 114 31.96 7.43 -26.84
N MET A 115 30.81 8.09 -26.66
CA MET A 115 29.60 7.57 -26.03
C MET A 115 29.18 6.22 -26.65
N PHE A 116 29.02 6.12 -27.98
CA PHE A 116 28.59 4.87 -28.63
C PHE A 116 29.59 3.72 -28.45
N ARG A 117 30.90 3.99 -28.51
CA ARG A 117 31.94 2.97 -28.28
C ARG A 117 31.92 2.46 -26.83
N SER A 118 31.92 3.38 -25.86
CA SER A 118 31.88 3.03 -24.43
C SER A 118 30.58 2.32 -24.05
N PHE A 119 29.44 2.78 -24.57
CA PHE A 119 28.14 2.15 -24.37
C PHE A 119 28.10 0.71 -24.86
N ARG A 120 28.76 0.37 -25.99
CA ARG A 120 28.77 -1.02 -26.50
C ARG A 120 29.47 -2.00 -25.55
N ASN A 121 30.57 -1.60 -24.91
CA ASN A 121 31.26 -2.43 -23.90
C ASN A 121 30.43 -2.52 -22.60
N PHE A 122 29.97 -1.37 -22.09
CA PHE A 122 29.06 -1.27 -20.95
C PHE A 122 27.84 -2.18 -21.08
N PHE A 123 27.10 -2.06 -22.18
CA PHE A 123 25.84 -2.76 -22.41
C PHE A 123 26.05 -4.27 -22.51
N LYS A 124 27.15 -4.73 -23.13
CA LYS A 124 27.55 -6.15 -23.15
C LYS A 124 27.68 -6.72 -21.73
N LYS A 125 28.31 -5.98 -20.81
CA LYS A 125 28.54 -6.39 -19.41
C LYS A 125 27.31 -6.24 -18.53
N MET A 126 26.55 -5.16 -18.69
CA MET A 126 25.28 -4.91 -17.99
C MET A 126 24.22 -5.96 -18.36
N VAL A 127 24.04 -6.26 -19.66
CA VAL A 127 23.06 -7.27 -20.11
C VAL A 127 23.44 -8.69 -19.70
N ARG A 128 24.75 -9.03 -19.69
CA ARG A 128 25.23 -10.31 -19.12
C ARG A 128 24.86 -10.42 -17.63
N PHE A 129 25.16 -9.39 -16.82
CA PHE A 129 24.81 -9.37 -15.40
C PHE A 129 23.29 -9.44 -15.15
N PHE A 130 22.50 -8.68 -15.92
CA PHE A 130 21.03 -8.75 -15.88
C PHE A 130 20.51 -10.16 -16.20
N LYS A 131 21.05 -10.84 -17.22
CA LYS A 131 20.64 -12.21 -17.58
C LYS A 131 20.94 -13.21 -16.45
N THR A 132 22.11 -13.13 -15.83
CA THR A 132 22.47 -14.01 -14.69
C THR A 132 21.54 -13.76 -13.49
N THR A 133 21.32 -12.48 -13.14
CA THR A 133 20.42 -12.07 -12.04
C THR A 133 18.96 -12.47 -12.31
N HIS A 134 18.48 -12.35 -13.54
CA HIS A 134 17.14 -12.78 -13.94
C HIS A 134 16.99 -14.30 -13.82
N LYS A 135 17.94 -15.07 -14.39
CA LYS A 135 17.93 -16.54 -14.32
C LYS A 135 17.88 -17.02 -12.86
N TYR A 136 18.70 -16.43 -11.98
CA TYR A 136 18.74 -16.78 -10.55
C TYR A 136 17.36 -16.72 -9.89
N TYR A 137 16.68 -15.57 -9.95
CA TYR A 137 15.37 -15.41 -9.31
C TYR A 137 14.26 -16.19 -10.03
N TYR A 138 14.34 -16.34 -11.36
CA TYR A 138 13.34 -17.09 -12.12
C TYR A 138 13.44 -18.60 -11.81
N SER A 139 14.64 -19.19 -11.77
CA SER A 139 14.80 -20.62 -11.45
C SER A 139 14.53 -20.98 -9.98
N ILE A 140 14.57 -20.01 -9.06
CA ILE A 140 13.97 -20.20 -7.73
C ILE A 140 12.45 -20.34 -7.85
N ILE A 141 11.77 -19.50 -8.65
CA ILE A 141 10.33 -19.61 -8.86
C ILE A 141 9.97 -20.96 -9.53
N GLU A 142 10.74 -21.39 -10.55
CA GLU A 142 10.59 -22.71 -11.18
C GLU A 142 10.70 -23.84 -10.15
N CYS A 143 11.71 -23.81 -9.27
CA CYS A 143 11.92 -24.80 -8.20
C CYS A 143 10.75 -24.83 -7.19
N LEU A 144 10.23 -23.66 -6.80
CA LEU A 144 9.06 -23.58 -5.91
C LEU A 144 7.80 -24.17 -6.57
N CYS A 145 7.52 -23.83 -7.83
CA CYS A 145 6.37 -24.35 -8.58
C CYS A 145 6.48 -25.84 -8.93
N ALA A 146 7.70 -26.39 -8.98
CA ALA A 146 7.93 -27.82 -9.15
C ALA A 146 7.61 -28.61 -7.87
N LYS A 147 8.06 -28.13 -6.70
CA LYS A 147 7.94 -28.85 -5.41
C LYS A 147 6.60 -28.68 -4.70
N PHE A 148 5.97 -27.51 -4.81
CA PHE A 148 4.77 -27.14 -4.04
C PHE A 148 3.56 -26.89 -4.94
N ASP A 149 2.39 -27.34 -4.51
CA ASP A 149 1.12 -26.84 -5.05
C ASP A 149 0.69 -25.60 -4.23
N MET A 150 0.55 -24.50 -4.95
CA MET A 150 0.22 -23.17 -4.42
C MET A 150 -1.19 -22.72 -4.82
N ASN A 151 -1.98 -23.52 -5.55
CA ASN A 151 -3.27 -23.12 -6.10
C ASN A 151 -4.32 -22.74 -5.01
N THR A 152 -4.13 -23.22 -3.79
CA THR A 152 -4.90 -22.89 -2.58
C THR A 152 -4.64 -21.49 -2.00
N VAL A 153 -3.55 -20.82 -2.41
CA VAL A 153 -3.06 -19.56 -1.83
C VAL A 153 -2.57 -18.53 -2.84
N VAL A 154 -2.27 -18.94 -4.08
CA VAL A 154 -1.88 -18.08 -5.20
C VAL A 154 -2.82 -18.35 -6.38
N PRO A 155 -3.48 -17.32 -6.95
CA PRO A 155 -4.33 -17.44 -8.14
C PRO A 155 -3.67 -18.21 -9.29
N HIS A 156 -4.37 -19.18 -9.89
CA HIS A 156 -3.84 -19.96 -11.02
C HIS A 156 -3.39 -19.05 -12.19
N ASP A 157 -4.19 -18.01 -12.44
CA ASP A 157 -3.94 -16.89 -13.34
C ASP A 157 -2.55 -16.26 -13.22
N ILE A 158 -1.93 -16.28 -12.03
CA ILE A 158 -0.60 -15.72 -11.80
C ILE A 158 0.48 -16.62 -12.40
N PHE A 159 0.35 -17.95 -12.33
CA PHE A 159 1.29 -18.87 -12.97
C PHE A 159 1.23 -18.75 -14.49
N ALA A 160 0.02 -18.63 -15.06
CA ALA A 160 -0.17 -18.32 -16.48
C ALA A 160 0.49 -16.97 -16.88
N LYS A 161 0.29 -15.89 -16.10
CA LYS A 161 0.92 -14.57 -16.33
C LYS A 161 2.46 -14.57 -16.19
N LEU A 162 3.03 -15.61 -15.60
CA LEU A 162 4.47 -15.84 -15.45
C LEU A 162 5.05 -16.81 -16.50
N ASN A 163 4.23 -17.35 -17.42
CA ASN A 163 4.57 -18.44 -18.33
C ASN A 163 4.97 -19.76 -17.63
N LEU A 164 4.55 -19.92 -16.37
CA LEU A 164 4.76 -21.13 -15.58
C LEU A 164 3.61 -22.09 -15.85
N VAL A 165 3.73 -22.86 -16.93
CA VAL A 165 2.79 -23.93 -17.26
C VAL A 165 2.85 -24.95 -16.13
N GLN A 166 1.78 -25.02 -15.31
CA GLN A 166 1.50 -26.25 -14.57
C GLN A 166 1.04 -27.27 -15.62
N PRO A 167 1.77 -28.37 -15.86
CA PRO A 167 1.31 -29.37 -16.80
C PRO A 167 0.10 -30.07 -16.20
N MET A 168 -1.09 -29.75 -16.69
CA MET A 168 -2.19 -30.70 -16.63
C MET A 168 -1.73 -31.96 -17.37
N GLU A 169 -1.92 -33.12 -16.76
CA GLU A 169 -1.75 -34.44 -17.41
C GLU A 169 -0.33 -34.78 -17.90
N THR A 170 0.72 -34.39 -17.15
CA THR A 170 1.92 -35.24 -17.06
C THR A 170 2.06 -35.85 -15.66
N PRO A 171 2.23 -37.17 -15.53
CA PRO A 171 2.40 -37.82 -14.22
C PRO A 171 3.81 -37.60 -13.70
N SER A 172 4.07 -36.43 -13.12
CA SER A 172 5.30 -36.18 -12.38
C SER A 172 5.37 -37.14 -11.18
N THR A 173 6.38 -38.01 -11.15
CA THR A 173 6.54 -39.14 -10.19
C THR A 173 6.82 -38.74 -8.73
N SER A 174 6.52 -37.50 -8.36
CA SER A 174 6.55 -36.99 -7.00
C SER A 174 5.26 -36.21 -6.72
N GLU A 175 4.50 -36.62 -5.71
CA GLU A 175 3.38 -35.84 -5.20
C GLU A 175 3.87 -34.45 -4.73
N LYS A 176 3.26 -33.38 -5.24
CA LYS A 176 3.56 -32.02 -4.78
C LYS A 176 2.99 -31.81 -3.39
N ILE A 177 3.71 -31.07 -2.56
CA ILE A 177 3.19 -30.69 -1.24
C ILE A 177 2.11 -29.60 -1.45
N VAL A 178 0.86 -29.97 -1.20
CA VAL A 178 -0.28 -29.03 -1.20
C VAL A 178 -0.16 -28.11 0.00
N LEU A 179 -0.02 -26.81 -0.25
CA LEU A 179 0.09 -25.82 0.81
C LEU A 179 -1.27 -25.44 1.38
N ASP A 180 -1.33 -25.16 2.68
CA ASP A 180 -2.53 -24.67 3.37
C ASP A 180 -2.32 -23.23 3.88
N ALA A 181 -3.39 -22.42 3.93
CA ALA A 181 -3.32 -21.01 4.32
C ALA A 181 -3.04 -20.75 5.82
N THR A 182 -2.93 -21.79 6.65
CA THR A 182 -2.63 -21.69 8.09
C THR A 182 -1.16 -22.01 8.42
N ASN A 183 -0.39 -22.52 7.47
CA ASN A 183 0.96 -23.04 7.69
C ASN A 183 2.10 -21.98 7.61
N PRO A 184 3.08 -22.00 8.54
CA PRO A 184 4.32 -21.20 8.41
C PRO A 184 5.15 -21.52 7.16
N LEU A 185 5.14 -22.78 6.69
CA LEU A 185 5.79 -23.15 5.43
C LEU A 185 5.17 -22.37 4.25
N THR A 186 3.84 -22.36 4.15
CA THR A 186 3.10 -21.64 3.09
C THR A 186 3.42 -20.16 3.07
N PHE A 187 3.48 -19.50 4.23
CA PHE A 187 3.94 -18.11 4.33
C PHE A 187 5.35 -17.95 3.73
N SER A 188 6.26 -18.84 4.09
CA SER A 188 7.67 -18.84 3.66
C SER A 188 7.84 -19.09 2.15
N ILE A 189 7.01 -19.95 1.54
CA ILE A 189 6.96 -20.14 0.08
C ILE A 189 6.41 -18.88 -0.61
N VAL A 190 5.25 -18.38 -0.19
CA VAL A 190 4.55 -17.26 -0.85
C VAL A 190 5.37 -15.96 -0.76
N ILE A 191 6.02 -15.69 0.38
CA ILE A 191 6.89 -14.52 0.52
C ILE A 191 8.21 -14.66 -0.28
N SER A 192 8.69 -15.88 -0.52
CA SER A 192 9.86 -16.14 -1.36
C SER A 192 9.56 -15.92 -2.84
N LEU A 193 8.45 -16.50 -3.32
CA LEU A 193 7.89 -16.20 -4.64
C LEU A 193 7.73 -14.69 -4.83
N GLN A 194 7.11 -14.01 -3.85
CA GLN A 194 6.90 -12.57 -3.91
C GLN A 194 8.20 -11.75 -3.90
N ARG A 195 9.21 -12.17 -3.13
CA ARG A 195 10.53 -11.52 -3.12
C ARG A 195 11.25 -11.68 -4.46
N CYS A 196 11.21 -12.88 -5.06
CA CYS A 196 11.76 -13.09 -6.41
C CYS A 196 11.04 -12.23 -7.45
N LEU A 197 9.71 -12.08 -7.38
CA LEU A 197 8.94 -11.20 -8.26
C LEU A 197 9.32 -9.71 -8.10
N ILE A 198 9.50 -9.21 -6.87
CA ILE A 198 10.01 -7.85 -6.63
C ILE A 198 11.39 -7.70 -7.28
N ASN A 199 12.30 -8.64 -7.02
CA ASN A 199 13.69 -8.57 -7.49
C ASN A 199 13.80 -8.66 -9.03
N LEU A 200 12.96 -9.48 -9.68
CA LEU A 200 12.81 -9.52 -11.14
C LEU A 200 12.27 -8.19 -11.69
N GLY A 201 11.26 -7.60 -11.03
CA GLY A 201 10.74 -6.28 -11.35
C GLY A 201 11.82 -5.20 -11.29
N SER A 202 12.59 -5.15 -10.21
CA SER A 202 13.70 -4.20 -10.04
C SER A 202 14.87 -4.44 -11.00
N ALA A 203 15.22 -5.69 -11.31
CA ALA A 203 16.21 -6.00 -12.34
C ALA A 203 15.76 -5.52 -13.73
N HIS A 204 14.46 -5.67 -14.05
CA HIS A 204 13.88 -5.11 -15.28
C HIS A 204 13.86 -3.57 -15.29
N PHE A 205 13.59 -2.92 -14.15
CA PHE A 205 13.71 -1.46 -14.02
C PHE A 205 15.11 -1.00 -14.38
N TYR A 206 16.15 -1.59 -13.77
CA TYR A 206 17.53 -1.24 -14.07
C TYR A 206 17.91 -1.55 -15.52
N LYS A 207 17.50 -2.68 -16.10
CA LYS A 207 17.74 -2.95 -17.52
C LYS A 207 17.11 -1.87 -18.41
N THR A 208 15.84 -1.51 -18.22
CA THR A 208 15.18 -0.44 -18.98
C THR A 208 15.87 0.90 -18.78
N LEU A 209 16.23 1.26 -17.54
CA LEU A 209 16.91 2.50 -17.19
C LEU A 209 18.24 2.67 -17.95
N LEU A 210 18.97 1.57 -18.17
CA LEU A 210 20.30 1.54 -18.76
C LEU A 210 20.32 1.10 -20.25
N ASP A 211 19.16 0.90 -20.88
CA ASP A 211 19.04 0.22 -22.18
C ASP A 211 19.53 1.02 -23.41
N LYS A 212 19.54 2.35 -23.32
CA LYS A 212 19.78 3.28 -24.44
C LYS A 212 20.48 4.55 -23.93
N PRO A 213 21.62 4.98 -24.50
CA PRO A 213 22.34 6.17 -24.05
C PRO A 213 21.62 7.43 -24.56
N SER A 214 20.68 7.94 -23.78
CA SER A 214 19.87 9.09 -24.14
C SER A 214 19.44 9.87 -22.91
N SER A 215 19.48 11.20 -23.00
CA SER A 215 18.93 12.14 -22.02
C SER A 215 17.41 12.36 -22.16
N LYS A 216 16.75 11.70 -23.12
CA LYS A 216 15.28 11.74 -23.24
C LYS A 216 14.64 11.04 -22.04
N LEU A 217 13.62 11.69 -21.47
CA LEU A 217 12.79 11.11 -20.42
C LEU A 217 12.11 9.82 -20.93
N LYS A 218 12.09 8.77 -20.10
CA LYS A 218 11.45 7.49 -20.40
C LYS A 218 9.99 7.52 -20.00
N SER A 219 9.15 6.83 -20.76
CA SER A 219 7.71 6.78 -20.51
C SER A 219 7.37 5.66 -19.53
N VAL A 220 6.11 5.52 -19.11
CA VAL A 220 5.70 4.43 -18.19
C VAL A 220 5.74 3.09 -18.92
N GLU A 221 5.47 3.12 -20.22
CA GLU A 221 5.39 1.99 -21.13
C GLU A 221 6.77 1.36 -21.38
N ASP A 222 7.86 2.14 -21.37
CA ASP A 222 9.25 1.62 -21.37
C ASP A 222 9.50 0.61 -20.22
N PHE A 223 8.78 0.74 -19.11
CA PHE A 223 8.91 -0.09 -17.90
C PHE A 223 7.86 -1.20 -17.79
N GLU A 224 7.04 -1.46 -18.82
CA GLU A 224 5.95 -2.45 -18.82
C GLU A 224 6.34 -3.78 -18.13
N LYS A 225 7.48 -4.39 -18.51
CA LYS A 225 7.93 -5.67 -17.95
C LYS A 225 8.31 -5.60 -16.47
N SER A 226 8.80 -4.46 -15.98
CA SER A 226 9.08 -4.21 -14.56
C SER A 226 7.75 -4.07 -13.79
N ILE A 227 6.84 -3.25 -14.31
CA ILE A 227 5.50 -3.03 -13.76
C ILE A 227 4.71 -4.34 -13.71
N ARG A 228 4.82 -5.20 -14.73
CA ARG A 228 4.17 -6.53 -14.77
C ARG A 228 4.56 -7.40 -13.58
N TYR A 229 5.85 -7.58 -13.30
CA TYR A 229 6.31 -8.39 -12.16
C TYR A 229 5.93 -7.76 -10.81
N LEU A 230 5.99 -6.43 -10.67
CA LEU A 230 5.60 -5.73 -9.44
C LEU A 230 4.09 -5.78 -9.19
N ASN A 231 3.27 -5.68 -10.23
CA ASN A 231 1.82 -5.87 -10.13
C ASN A 231 1.49 -7.28 -9.65
N ILE A 232 2.09 -8.32 -10.25
CA ILE A 232 1.94 -9.71 -9.80
C ILE A 232 2.38 -9.87 -8.33
N ALA A 233 3.53 -9.30 -7.92
CA ALA A 233 3.98 -9.30 -6.53
C ALA A 233 2.98 -8.65 -5.54
N SER A 234 2.23 -7.63 -5.99
CA SER A 234 1.17 -6.98 -5.19
C SER A 234 -0.16 -7.76 -5.17
N LEU A 235 -0.41 -8.60 -6.18
CA LEU A 235 -1.54 -9.52 -6.19
C LEU A 235 -1.27 -10.73 -5.28
N CYS A 236 -0.05 -11.28 -5.29
CA CYS A 236 0.35 -12.35 -4.36
C CYS A 236 0.37 -11.90 -2.89
N LEU A 237 1.07 -10.79 -2.58
CA LEU A 237 1.23 -10.34 -1.18
C LEU A 237 1.13 -8.80 -1.07
N PRO A 238 -0.11 -8.25 -1.01
CA PRO A 238 -0.36 -6.80 -0.95
C PRO A 238 0.09 -6.14 0.37
N SER A 239 0.42 -6.94 1.38
CA SER A 239 0.83 -6.45 2.70
C SER A 239 2.25 -5.90 2.73
N VAL A 240 3.09 -6.17 1.72
CA VAL A 240 4.53 -5.85 1.71
C VAL A 240 4.81 -4.52 0.99
N GLY A 241 5.31 -3.55 1.76
CA GLY A 241 5.57 -2.20 1.29
C GLY A 241 6.72 -2.06 0.30
N ASP A 242 7.62 -3.05 0.22
CA ASP A 242 8.77 -3.01 -0.69
C ASP A 242 8.34 -3.02 -2.17
N THR A 243 7.21 -3.66 -2.52
CA THR A 243 6.68 -3.68 -3.91
C THR A 243 6.30 -2.29 -4.37
N TYR A 244 5.53 -1.57 -3.55
CA TYR A 244 5.06 -0.22 -3.84
C TYR A 244 6.22 0.80 -3.85
N LEU A 245 7.29 0.57 -3.09
CA LEU A 245 8.52 1.36 -3.19
C LEU A 245 9.19 1.24 -4.57
N GLN A 246 9.24 0.04 -5.17
CA GLN A 246 9.82 -0.12 -6.51
C GLN A 246 8.91 0.48 -7.60
N LEU A 247 7.58 0.37 -7.45
CA LEU A 247 6.64 1.10 -8.32
C LEU A 247 6.83 2.62 -8.21
N ALA A 248 7.03 3.15 -7.00
CA ALA A 248 7.35 4.56 -6.79
C ALA A 248 8.64 4.97 -7.52
N LYS A 249 9.73 4.18 -7.46
CA LYS A 249 10.96 4.49 -8.23
C LYS A 249 10.69 4.64 -9.74
N ILE A 250 9.85 3.78 -10.32
CA ILE A 250 9.45 3.88 -11.73
C ILE A 250 8.72 5.21 -11.98
N TYR A 251 7.70 5.52 -11.18
CA TYR A 251 6.90 6.73 -11.36
C TYR A 251 7.66 8.04 -11.07
N LEU A 252 8.72 8.01 -10.24
CA LEU A 252 9.67 9.10 -10.10
C LEU A 252 10.49 9.30 -11.38
N THR A 253 11.04 8.20 -11.92
CA THR A 253 11.88 8.17 -13.13
C THR A 253 11.11 8.66 -14.36
N THR A 254 9.80 8.39 -14.43
CA THR A 254 8.91 8.80 -15.54
C THR A 254 8.12 10.09 -15.25
N GLU A 255 8.45 10.81 -14.18
CA GLU A 255 7.79 12.07 -13.75
C GLU A 255 6.27 11.99 -13.52
N LYS A 256 5.73 10.80 -13.21
CA LYS A 256 4.32 10.60 -12.86
C LYS A 256 4.08 10.78 -11.37
N TYR A 257 4.24 12.02 -10.92
CA TYR A 257 4.31 12.39 -9.50
C TYR A 257 3.10 11.98 -8.66
N SER A 258 1.87 12.01 -9.20
CA SER A 258 0.67 11.55 -8.49
C SER A 258 0.68 10.05 -8.18
N LEU A 259 1.21 9.24 -9.08
CA LEU A 259 1.41 7.80 -8.87
C LEU A 259 2.58 7.56 -7.90
N TYR A 260 3.69 8.28 -8.05
CA TYR A 260 4.83 8.24 -7.13
C TYR A 260 4.42 8.48 -5.66
N PHE A 261 3.65 9.55 -5.39
CA PHE A 261 3.18 9.84 -4.03
C PHE A 261 2.20 8.81 -3.49
N PHE A 262 1.31 8.29 -4.33
CA PHE A 262 0.40 7.23 -3.93
C PHE A 262 1.16 5.93 -3.58
N GLU A 263 2.07 5.47 -4.43
CA GLU A 263 2.80 4.21 -4.15
C GLU A 263 3.82 4.38 -3.01
N LEU A 264 4.39 5.56 -2.77
CA LEU A 264 5.12 5.85 -1.53
C LEU A 264 4.21 5.79 -0.28
N ALA A 265 3.01 6.36 -0.34
CA ALA A 265 2.05 6.30 0.76
C ALA A 265 1.64 4.85 1.05
N ARG A 266 1.35 4.05 0.02
CA ARG A 266 1.12 2.60 0.13
C ARG A 266 2.31 1.88 0.75
N GLY A 267 3.50 2.04 0.20
CA GLY A 267 4.73 1.42 0.70
C GLY A 267 5.03 1.75 2.17
N SER A 268 4.59 2.91 2.65
CA SER A 268 4.74 3.38 4.03
C SER A 268 3.67 2.86 5.01
N LEU A 269 2.51 2.39 4.50
CA LEU A 269 1.27 2.25 5.27
C LEU A 269 0.50 0.94 5.02
N VAL A 270 1.07 -0.05 4.33
CA VAL A 270 0.58 -1.43 4.35
C VAL A 270 1.02 -2.18 5.63
N ARG A 271 0.45 -3.37 5.90
CA ARG A 271 0.69 -4.13 7.16
C ARG A 271 2.17 -4.42 7.45
N ILE A 272 2.98 -4.66 6.42
CA ILE A 272 4.45 -4.84 6.48
C ILE A 272 5.11 -3.66 5.73
N PRO A 273 5.20 -2.46 6.33
CA PRO A 273 5.63 -1.26 5.62
C PRO A 273 7.13 -1.25 5.32
N SER A 274 7.52 -0.68 4.19
CA SER A 274 8.93 -0.50 3.86
C SER A 274 9.52 0.69 4.62
N LYS A 275 10.59 0.43 5.39
CA LYS A 275 11.34 1.48 6.12
C LYS A 275 11.87 2.57 5.18
N HIS A 276 12.25 2.22 3.95
CA HIS A 276 12.74 3.18 2.96
C HIS A 276 11.61 4.07 2.43
N ALA A 277 10.47 3.51 2.04
CA ALA A 277 9.31 4.31 1.62
C ALA A 277 8.87 5.31 2.70
N LEU A 278 8.77 4.85 3.96
CA LEU A 278 8.42 5.69 5.09
C LEU A 278 9.43 6.82 5.32
N ASN A 279 10.72 6.55 5.19
CA ASN A 279 11.77 7.55 5.38
C ASN A 279 11.84 8.55 4.21
N THR A 280 11.70 8.10 2.95
CA THR A 280 11.59 8.97 1.78
C THR A 280 10.38 9.89 1.90
N LEU A 281 9.19 9.36 2.19
CA LEU A 281 7.97 10.15 2.32
C LEU A 281 8.03 11.14 3.49
N ARG A 282 8.62 10.75 4.63
CA ARG A 282 8.93 11.68 5.73
C ARG A 282 9.89 12.78 5.31
N ASN A 283 10.96 12.47 4.57
CA ASN A 283 11.93 13.47 4.13
C ASN A 283 11.37 14.45 3.08
N LEU A 284 10.49 13.99 2.19
CA LEU A 284 9.81 14.85 1.21
C LEU A 284 8.89 15.88 1.87
N ILE A 285 8.27 15.54 3.01
CA ILE A 285 7.33 16.41 3.72
C ILE A 285 8.04 17.28 4.77
N LEU A 286 8.95 16.69 5.56
CA LEU A 286 9.49 17.31 6.77
C LEU A 286 10.87 17.95 6.58
N THR A 287 11.70 17.45 5.65
CA THR A 287 13.12 17.84 5.55
C THR A 287 13.34 18.90 4.47
N PRO A 288 13.56 20.19 4.82
CA PRO A 288 13.60 21.30 3.86
C PRO A 288 14.61 21.09 2.73
N ASN A 289 15.79 20.57 3.12
CA ASN A 289 16.97 20.48 2.30
C ASN A 289 17.11 19.19 1.50
N PHE A 290 16.15 18.26 1.61
CA PHE A 290 16.19 16.97 0.92
C PHE A 290 16.28 17.16 -0.60
N LEU A 291 17.28 16.53 -1.24
CA LEU A 291 17.64 16.78 -2.63
C LEU A 291 16.49 16.45 -3.59
N GLU A 292 15.82 15.32 -3.38
CA GLU A 292 14.67 14.87 -4.17
C GLU A 292 13.51 15.87 -4.08
N ARG A 293 13.21 16.39 -2.88
CA ARG A 293 12.21 17.48 -2.68
C ARG A 293 12.61 18.73 -3.47
N LYS A 294 13.88 19.17 -3.39
CA LYS A 294 14.38 20.34 -4.13
C LYS A 294 14.25 20.18 -5.65
N LEU A 295 14.62 19.01 -6.18
CA LEU A 295 14.50 18.69 -7.60
C LEU A 295 13.04 18.65 -8.06
N LEU A 296 12.17 17.97 -7.30
CA LEU A 296 10.74 17.90 -7.55
C LEU A 296 10.09 19.30 -7.56
N MET A 297 10.33 20.11 -6.52
CA MET A 297 9.80 21.47 -6.43
C MET A 297 10.29 22.35 -7.59
N LYS A 298 11.55 22.18 -8.03
CA LYS A 298 12.09 22.88 -9.21
C LYS A 298 11.34 22.48 -10.48
N LYS A 299 11.13 21.18 -10.71
CA LYS A 299 10.41 20.66 -11.90
C LYS A 299 8.96 21.12 -11.92
N LEU A 300 8.20 20.90 -10.83
CA LEU A 300 6.80 21.32 -10.72
C LEU A 300 6.62 22.83 -10.96
N LYS A 301 7.46 23.68 -10.33
CA LYS A 301 7.43 25.14 -10.53
C LYS A 301 7.80 25.57 -11.96
N MET A 302 8.58 24.78 -12.71
CA MET A 302 8.79 25.05 -14.14
C MET A 302 7.57 24.69 -14.99
N TYR A 303 6.88 23.58 -14.70
CA TYR A 303 5.66 23.20 -15.41
C TYR A 303 4.57 24.28 -15.30
N THR A 304 4.30 24.79 -14.09
CA THR A 304 3.32 25.86 -13.86
C THR A 304 3.67 27.18 -14.58
N ARG A 305 4.95 27.42 -14.87
CA ARG A 305 5.44 28.67 -15.49
C ARG A 305 5.62 28.61 -17.01
N LYS A 306 5.96 27.45 -17.59
CA LYS A 306 6.34 27.34 -19.01
C LYS A 306 5.35 26.60 -19.92
N ASN A 307 4.51 25.70 -19.40
CA ASN A 307 3.69 24.82 -20.25
C ASN A 307 2.22 25.23 -20.35
N ARG A 308 1.91 26.24 -21.20
CA ARG A 308 0.55 26.45 -21.73
C ARG A 308 0.14 25.42 -22.80
N LYS A 309 1.08 24.64 -23.35
CA LYS A 309 0.86 23.72 -24.49
C LYS A 309 0.23 22.36 -24.16
N SER A 310 0.11 21.97 -22.89
CA SER A 310 -0.58 20.73 -22.50
C SER A 310 -1.41 20.95 -21.24
N LYS A 311 -2.73 21.15 -21.43
CA LYS A 311 -3.69 21.35 -20.34
C LYS A 311 -3.69 20.18 -19.35
N ARG A 312 -3.63 18.94 -19.86
CA ARG A 312 -3.53 17.71 -19.07
C ARG A 312 -2.32 17.72 -18.12
N LEU A 313 -1.11 17.89 -18.64
CA LEU A 313 0.11 17.91 -17.81
C LEU A 313 0.12 19.09 -16.83
N LEU A 314 -0.50 20.22 -17.17
CA LEU A 314 -0.69 21.32 -16.24
C LEU A 314 -1.63 20.91 -15.08
N PHE A 315 -2.76 20.25 -15.38
CA PHE A 315 -3.68 19.76 -14.36
C PHE A 315 -3.08 18.67 -13.46
N GLU A 316 -2.47 17.62 -14.04
CA GLU A 316 -1.86 16.52 -13.28
C GLU A 316 -0.86 17.07 -12.23
N ASN A 317 -0.02 18.02 -12.62
CA ASN A 317 0.95 18.65 -11.75
C ASN A 317 0.33 19.65 -10.76
N SER A 318 -0.74 20.35 -11.13
CA SER A 318 -1.43 21.28 -10.21
C SER A 318 -2.15 20.55 -9.07
N VAL A 319 -2.77 19.39 -9.31
CA VAL A 319 -3.37 18.57 -8.24
C VAL A 319 -2.30 18.08 -7.27
N VAL A 320 -1.15 17.62 -7.78
CA VAL A 320 0.00 17.23 -6.96
C VAL A 320 0.56 18.42 -6.16
N LEU A 321 0.65 19.61 -6.76
CA LEU A 321 1.08 20.82 -6.06
C LEU A 321 0.12 21.22 -4.92
N GLN A 322 -1.20 21.10 -5.10
CA GLN A 322 -2.17 21.35 -4.03
C GLN A 322 -2.04 20.33 -2.90
N PHE A 323 -1.97 19.03 -3.21
CA PHE A 323 -1.74 17.97 -2.24
C PHE A 323 -0.48 18.23 -1.39
N LEU A 324 0.63 18.61 -2.05
CA LEU A 324 1.87 18.95 -1.35
C LEU A 324 1.78 20.25 -0.56
N ALA A 325 1.04 21.26 -1.01
CA ALA A 325 0.81 22.48 -0.25
C ALA A 325 0.04 22.23 1.05
N ILE A 326 -1.01 21.40 1.00
CA ILE A 326 -1.75 20.97 2.19
C ILE A 326 -0.81 20.28 3.18
N LEU A 327 0.11 19.44 2.70
CA LEU A 327 1.10 18.77 3.55
C LEU A 327 2.15 19.72 4.12
N GLU A 328 2.76 20.56 3.31
CA GLU A 328 3.82 21.48 3.76
C GLU A 328 3.28 22.47 4.80
N HIS A 329 2.11 23.08 4.56
CA HIS A 329 1.47 24.03 5.47
C HIS A 329 1.14 23.41 6.84
N THR A 330 0.67 22.17 6.86
CA THR A 330 0.18 21.51 8.08
C THR A 330 1.30 20.79 8.85
N MET A 331 2.25 20.18 8.15
CA MET A 331 3.33 19.39 8.76
C MET A 331 4.56 20.23 9.11
N ASN A 332 4.93 21.18 8.25
CA ASN A 332 6.10 22.04 8.45
C ASN A 332 5.78 23.52 8.14
N PRO A 333 4.97 24.19 8.97
CA PRO A 333 4.54 25.57 8.76
C PRO A 333 5.71 26.58 8.66
N TYR A 334 6.89 26.26 9.20
CA TYR A 334 8.10 27.08 9.06
C TYR A 334 8.63 27.17 7.61
N LEU A 335 8.17 26.29 6.70
CA LEU A 335 8.44 26.38 5.27
C LEU A 335 7.41 27.17 4.48
N SER A 336 6.19 27.33 5.03
CA SER A 336 5.13 28.12 4.42
C SER A 336 5.30 29.59 4.74
N ASN A 337 6.27 30.23 4.08
CA ASN A 337 6.51 31.67 4.20
C ASN A 337 5.25 32.45 3.75
N PRO A 338 4.52 33.15 4.64
CA PRO A 338 3.15 33.59 4.37
C PRO A 338 3.05 34.64 3.25
N SER A 339 4.07 35.48 3.09
CA SER A 339 4.20 36.43 1.98
C SER A 339 4.50 35.79 0.62
N ASN A 340 4.80 34.49 0.61
CA ASN A 340 5.05 33.66 -0.58
C ASN A 340 4.11 32.44 -0.63
N ALA A 341 2.93 32.54 -0.04
CA ALA A 341 1.83 31.63 -0.29
C ALA A 341 1.15 31.99 -1.63
N PRO A 342 1.42 31.29 -2.75
CA PRO A 342 0.50 31.34 -3.89
C PRO A 342 -0.90 30.88 -3.45
N ASN A 343 -1.91 31.15 -4.28
CA ASN A 343 -3.24 30.55 -4.12
C ASN A 343 -3.13 29.01 -4.28
N TYR A 344 -2.84 28.33 -3.17
CA TYR A 344 -2.62 26.88 -3.10
C TYR A 344 -3.90 26.06 -3.26
N CYS A 345 -5.06 26.67 -3.05
CA CYS A 345 -6.33 26.13 -3.51
C CYS A 345 -6.31 26.09 -5.04
N LEU A 346 -6.19 24.89 -5.62
CA LEU A 346 -6.46 24.67 -7.03
C LEU A 346 -7.90 25.13 -7.26
N LYS A 347 -8.04 26.24 -7.99
CA LYS A 347 -9.33 26.91 -8.13
C LYS A 347 -10.42 25.92 -8.56
N ARG A 348 -11.64 26.13 -8.09
CA ARG A 348 -12.85 25.40 -8.52
C ARG A 348 -12.96 25.34 -10.05
N GLU A 349 -12.64 26.45 -10.72
CA GLU A 349 -12.44 26.61 -12.17
C GLU A 349 -11.56 25.51 -12.81
N TYR A 350 -10.41 25.18 -12.22
CA TYR A 350 -9.48 24.17 -12.75
C TYR A 350 -9.97 22.75 -12.55
N LEU A 351 -10.63 22.43 -11.43
CA LEU A 351 -11.32 21.15 -11.26
C LEU A 351 -12.45 21.02 -12.30
N GLN A 352 -13.19 22.09 -12.55
CA GLN A 352 -14.33 22.11 -13.46
C GLN A 352 -13.90 21.93 -14.92
N ALA A 353 -12.89 22.66 -15.39
CA ALA A 353 -12.32 22.47 -16.73
C ALA A 353 -11.73 21.06 -16.90
N ALA A 354 -11.01 20.55 -15.90
CA ALA A 354 -10.44 19.21 -15.91
C ALA A 354 -11.51 18.09 -15.92
N ALA A 355 -12.64 18.31 -15.25
CA ALA A 355 -13.79 17.42 -15.23
C ALA A 355 -14.66 17.48 -16.50
N LEU A 356 -14.40 18.44 -17.41
CA LEU A 356 -15.07 18.59 -18.70
C LEU A 356 -14.21 18.13 -19.89
N GLU A 357 -12.89 18.30 -19.86
CA GLU A 357 -12.04 18.08 -21.04
C GLU A 357 -11.34 16.70 -21.12
N TYR A 358 -10.98 16.07 -19.99
CA TYR A 358 -10.15 14.84 -19.99
C TYR A 358 -10.50 13.85 -18.86
N HIS A 359 -11.78 13.47 -18.77
CA HIS A 359 -12.39 12.67 -17.68
C HIS A 359 -11.51 11.58 -17.05
N ALA A 360 -11.15 10.54 -17.82
CA ALA A 360 -10.62 9.27 -17.32
C ALA A 360 -9.25 9.35 -16.61
N GLU A 361 -8.31 10.11 -17.16
CA GLU A 361 -6.96 10.20 -16.58
C GLU A 361 -6.92 11.20 -15.42
N HIS A 362 -7.73 12.26 -15.48
CA HIS A 362 -7.86 13.25 -14.42
C HIS A 362 -8.50 12.65 -13.15
N VAL A 363 -9.57 11.84 -13.28
CA VAL A 363 -10.18 11.17 -12.11
C VAL A 363 -9.21 10.16 -11.47
N SER A 364 -8.35 9.51 -12.27
CA SER A 364 -7.27 8.64 -11.76
C SER A 364 -6.27 9.42 -10.89
N VAL A 365 -5.82 10.60 -11.35
CA VAL A 365 -4.91 11.46 -10.57
C VAL A 365 -5.57 11.98 -9.29
N ILE A 366 -6.85 12.35 -9.33
CA ILE A 366 -7.60 12.77 -8.14
C ILE A 366 -7.69 11.61 -7.12
N LEU A 367 -8.10 10.41 -7.54
CA LEU A 367 -8.23 9.23 -6.68
C LEU A 367 -6.89 8.87 -6.01
N LYS A 368 -5.80 8.84 -6.79
CA LYS A 368 -4.45 8.55 -6.28
C LYS A 368 -3.94 9.63 -5.30
N SER A 369 -4.21 10.91 -5.60
CA SER A 369 -3.79 12.03 -4.73
C SER A 369 -4.60 12.10 -3.43
N LEU A 370 -5.92 11.86 -3.49
CA LEU A 370 -6.78 11.73 -2.30
C LEU A 370 -6.31 10.57 -1.41
N ALA A 371 -6.00 9.41 -1.99
CA ALA A 371 -5.48 8.28 -1.21
C ALA A 371 -4.11 8.59 -0.56
N ALA A 372 -3.22 9.32 -1.24
CA ALA A 372 -1.97 9.79 -0.65
C ALA A 372 -2.20 10.82 0.48
N MET A 373 -3.21 11.68 0.37
CA MET A 373 -3.64 12.63 1.40
C MET A 373 -4.17 11.89 2.64
N MET A 374 -5.09 10.94 2.46
CA MET A 374 -5.62 10.10 3.55
C MET A 374 -4.51 9.33 4.27
N GLY A 375 -3.58 8.74 3.53
CA GLY A 375 -2.41 8.08 4.11
C GLY A 375 -1.47 9.06 4.83
N SER A 376 -1.35 10.29 4.36
CA SER A 376 -0.50 11.28 5.03
C SER A 376 -1.04 11.73 6.39
N PHE A 377 -2.37 11.67 6.60
CA PHE A 377 -2.96 11.82 7.94
C PHE A 377 -2.47 10.73 8.91
N ASP A 378 -2.42 9.46 8.48
CA ASP A 378 -1.86 8.37 9.29
C ASP A 378 -0.41 8.67 9.72
N LEU A 379 0.38 9.30 8.86
CA LEU A 379 1.79 9.64 9.15
C LEU A 379 1.93 10.63 10.31
N MET A 380 0.95 11.50 10.53
CA MET A 380 0.89 12.43 11.67
C MET A 380 0.88 11.73 13.04
N PHE A 381 0.59 10.42 13.09
CA PHE A 381 0.51 9.61 14.32
C PHE A 381 1.69 8.62 14.48
N THR A 382 2.74 8.72 13.66
CA THR A 382 3.80 7.67 13.55
C THR A 382 4.88 7.66 14.65
N GLY A 383 4.56 8.18 15.85
CA GLY A 383 5.30 7.85 17.07
C GLY A 383 4.84 6.51 17.64
N GLU A 384 5.72 5.80 18.36
CA GLU A 384 5.47 4.41 18.80
C GLU A 384 4.22 4.23 19.66
N LYS A 385 3.88 5.24 20.48
CA LYS A 385 2.67 5.24 21.34
C LYS A 385 1.37 5.46 20.56
N GLY A 386 1.41 5.99 19.33
CA GLY A 386 0.22 6.44 18.59
C GLY A 386 -0.54 5.36 17.80
N LYS A 387 0.18 4.41 17.19
CA LYS A 387 -0.41 3.45 16.23
C LYS A 387 -1.55 2.60 16.80
N GLY A 388 -1.51 2.23 18.08
CA GLY A 388 -2.55 1.42 18.74
C GLY A 388 -3.77 2.21 19.24
N GLN A 389 -3.72 3.55 19.22
CA GLN A 389 -4.77 4.41 19.75
C GLN A 389 -5.50 5.23 18.67
N ARG A 390 -4.87 5.48 17.51
CA ARG A 390 -5.37 6.40 16.46
C ARG A 390 -6.85 6.24 16.05
N SER A 391 -7.36 5.02 15.93
CA SER A 391 -8.78 4.78 15.55
C SER A 391 -9.78 5.05 16.68
N LYS A 392 -9.30 5.09 17.93
CA LYS A 392 -10.11 5.37 19.14
C LYS A 392 -10.12 6.85 19.52
N LEU A 393 -9.14 7.65 19.05
CA LEU A 393 -9.06 9.09 19.28
C LEU A 393 -10.35 9.79 18.83
N LYS A 394 -10.82 10.72 19.64
CA LYS A 394 -11.92 11.64 19.34
C LYS A 394 -11.39 12.85 18.58
N TYR A 395 -12.29 13.65 18.03
CA TYR A 395 -11.93 14.94 17.41
C TYR A 395 -11.21 15.88 18.40
N VAL A 396 -11.66 15.92 19.66
CA VAL A 396 -11.05 16.74 20.73
C VAL A 396 -9.64 16.31 21.14
N ASP A 397 -9.20 15.12 20.72
CA ASP A 397 -7.85 14.61 21.00
C ASP A 397 -6.84 15.03 19.90
N LEU A 398 -7.30 15.73 18.84
CA LEU A 398 -6.46 16.20 17.74
C LEU A 398 -5.77 17.53 18.05
N ASN A 399 -4.51 17.67 17.62
CA ASN A 399 -3.79 18.93 17.72
C ASN A 399 -4.14 19.91 16.58
N LYS A 400 -3.80 21.20 16.74
CA LYS A 400 -4.11 22.26 15.76
C LYS A 400 -3.65 21.95 14.33
N ARG A 401 -2.52 21.25 14.13
CA ARG A 401 -2.01 20.86 12.80
C ARG A 401 -2.88 19.77 12.16
N GLN A 402 -3.32 18.79 12.95
CA GLN A 402 -4.24 17.73 12.51
C GLN A 402 -5.63 18.29 12.16
N VAL A 403 -6.14 19.24 12.94
CA VAL A 403 -7.41 19.94 12.64
C VAL A 403 -7.29 20.77 11.35
N SER A 404 -6.22 21.57 11.21
CA SER A 404 -5.94 22.34 9.98
C SER A 404 -5.80 21.45 8.74
N PHE A 405 -5.16 20.29 8.87
CA PHE A 405 -5.08 19.29 7.80
C PHE A 405 -6.45 18.76 7.39
N LEU A 406 -7.31 18.44 8.37
CA LEU A 406 -8.67 17.98 8.07
C LEU A 406 -9.53 19.07 7.42
N ASN A 407 -9.37 20.35 7.78
CA ASN A 407 -10.06 21.47 7.11
C ASN A 407 -9.72 21.50 5.62
N LEU A 408 -8.44 21.72 5.30
CA LEU A 408 -7.96 21.83 3.91
C LEU A 408 -8.25 20.55 3.09
N SER A 409 -8.22 19.38 3.74
CA SER A 409 -8.58 18.10 3.11
C SER A 409 -10.06 18.04 2.75
N PHE A 410 -10.95 18.40 3.66
CA PHE A 410 -12.39 18.28 3.45
C PHE A 410 -12.94 19.40 2.55
N ASP A 411 -12.38 20.60 2.59
CA ASP A 411 -12.63 21.67 1.60
C ASP A 411 -12.34 21.16 0.18
N PHE A 412 -11.20 20.49 -0.01
CA PHE A 412 -10.83 19.89 -1.30
C PHE A 412 -11.77 18.74 -1.69
N ILE A 413 -12.12 17.86 -0.74
CA ILE A 413 -13.05 16.73 -0.97
C ILE A 413 -14.45 17.23 -1.39
N ALA A 414 -15.00 18.25 -0.73
CA ALA A 414 -16.29 18.83 -1.07
C ALA A 414 -16.29 19.40 -2.50
N ASN A 415 -15.23 20.13 -2.87
CA ASN A 415 -15.04 20.61 -4.23
C ASN A 415 -14.92 19.46 -5.26
N VAL A 416 -14.21 18.38 -4.94
CA VAL A 416 -14.14 17.19 -5.81
C VAL A 416 -15.52 16.54 -5.98
N ILE A 417 -16.32 16.42 -4.92
CA ILE A 417 -17.68 15.86 -4.98
C ILE A 417 -18.56 16.71 -5.91
N ASP A 418 -18.66 18.01 -5.67
CA ASP A 418 -19.60 18.90 -6.38
C ASP A 418 -19.20 19.17 -7.84
N VAL A 419 -17.90 19.16 -8.15
CA VAL A 419 -17.36 19.66 -9.44
C VAL A 419 -16.83 18.53 -10.32
N VAL A 420 -16.43 17.40 -9.75
CA VAL A 420 -15.86 16.27 -10.50
C VAL A 420 -16.76 15.04 -10.45
N ILE A 421 -17.25 14.65 -9.27
CA ILE A 421 -18.04 13.42 -9.15
C ILE A 421 -19.48 13.65 -9.62
N LYS A 422 -20.20 14.56 -8.97
CA LYS A 422 -21.62 14.84 -9.21
C LYS A 422 -21.98 15.08 -10.69
N PRO A 423 -21.29 15.94 -11.46
CA PRO A 423 -21.67 16.21 -12.85
C PRO A 423 -21.25 15.14 -13.88
N SER A 424 -20.39 14.18 -13.50
CA SER A 424 -19.71 13.28 -14.45
C SER A 424 -19.93 11.80 -14.21
N TRP A 425 -20.25 11.35 -12.99
CA TRP A 425 -20.38 9.91 -12.68
C TRP A 425 -21.42 9.19 -13.55
N GLN A 426 -22.59 9.80 -13.76
CA GLN A 426 -23.67 9.22 -14.57
C GLN A 426 -23.34 9.21 -16.07
N LYS A 427 -22.41 10.05 -16.53
CA LYS A 427 -21.92 10.06 -17.92
C LYS A 427 -20.79 9.05 -18.16
N ASN A 428 -20.15 8.59 -17.08
CA ASN A 428 -18.98 7.71 -17.10
C ASN A 428 -19.23 6.45 -16.26
N THR A 429 -20.40 5.80 -16.42
CA THR A 429 -20.81 4.67 -15.54
C THR A 429 -19.89 3.45 -15.61
N GLU A 430 -19.11 3.31 -16.68
CA GLU A 430 -18.08 2.28 -16.85
C GLU A 430 -16.75 2.61 -16.16
N ASP A 431 -16.49 3.90 -15.85
CA ASP A 431 -15.28 4.31 -15.15
C ASP A 431 -15.48 4.24 -13.63
N PHE A 432 -15.07 3.12 -13.06
CA PHE A 432 -15.17 2.85 -11.62
C PHE A 432 -14.61 3.96 -10.73
N ARG A 433 -13.63 4.74 -11.21
CA ARG A 433 -12.85 5.68 -10.40
C ARG A 433 -13.72 6.78 -9.77
N TYR A 434 -14.79 7.19 -10.46
CA TYR A 434 -15.74 8.20 -9.94
C TYR A 434 -16.42 7.73 -8.64
N LEU A 435 -16.96 6.52 -8.62
CA LEU A 435 -17.62 5.97 -7.43
C LEU A 435 -16.62 5.42 -6.42
N ALA A 436 -15.46 4.91 -6.87
CA ALA A 436 -14.36 4.49 -6.01
C ALA A 436 -13.82 5.63 -5.12
N ILE A 437 -13.77 6.87 -5.61
CA ILE A 437 -13.44 8.05 -4.77
C ILE A 437 -14.38 8.13 -3.57
N ILE A 438 -15.69 7.96 -3.78
CA ILE A 438 -16.69 8.05 -2.71
C ILE A 438 -16.63 6.84 -1.77
N ARG A 439 -16.47 5.62 -2.31
CA ARG A 439 -16.25 4.39 -1.50
C ARG A 439 -15.02 4.50 -0.60
N LEU A 440 -13.92 5.00 -1.14
CA LEU A 440 -12.69 5.27 -0.38
C LEU A 440 -12.94 6.31 0.73
N LEU A 441 -13.62 7.41 0.42
CA LEU A 441 -13.95 8.47 1.38
C LEU A 441 -14.79 7.96 2.55
N VAL A 442 -15.90 7.26 2.30
CA VAL A 442 -16.73 6.73 3.40
C VAL A 442 -16.00 5.65 4.20
N CYS A 443 -15.05 4.92 3.60
CA CYS A 443 -14.21 3.95 4.29
C CYS A 443 -13.11 4.57 5.15
N TRP A 444 -12.50 5.67 4.72
CA TRP A 444 -11.55 6.45 5.53
C TRP A 444 -12.26 7.13 6.71
N ILE A 445 -13.40 7.77 6.46
CA ILE A 445 -14.18 8.49 7.49
C ILE A 445 -14.63 7.54 8.62
N LYS A 446 -15.21 6.37 8.29
CA LYS A 446 -15.63 5.39 9.32
C LYS A 446 -14.46 4.65 10.00
N SER A 447 -13.25 4.72 9.44
CA SER A 447 -12.05 4.08 10.01
C SER A 447 -11.47 4.81 11.21
N TYR A 448 -11.85 6.07 11.41
CA TYR A 448 -11.33 6.94 12.47
C TYR A 448 -12.44 7.70 13.18
N ARG A 449 -12.59 7.48 14.49
CA ARG A 449 -13.59 8.22 15.29
C ARG A 449 -13.39 9.74 15.23
N SER A 450 -12.15 10.21 15.20
CA SER A 450 -11.80 11.63 15.10
C SER A 450 -12.23 12.24 13.76
N ILE A 451 -11.97 11.55 12.64
CA ILE A 451 -12.37 12.00 11.30
C ILE A 451 -13.89 11.94 11.15
N LEU A 452 -14.56 10.89 11.63
CA LEU A 452 -16.02 10.81 11.65
C LEU A 452 -16.65 11.99 12.41
N GLN A 453 -16.13 12.31 13.61
CA GLN A 453 -16.61 13.42 14.42
C GLN A 453 -16.33 14.80 13.80
N TYR A 454 -15.26 14.93 13.00
CA TYR A 454 -14.96 16.13 12.22
C TYR A 454 -15.91 16.25 11.02
N ALA A 455 -16.02 15.19 10.21
CA ALA A 455 -16.83 15.12 9.00
C ALA A 455 -18.31 15.44 9.26
N HIS A 456 -18.87 15.01 10.39
CA HIS A 456 -20.26 15.34 10.77
C HIS A 456 -20.51 16.84 10.95
N ARG A 457 -19.48 17.66 11.20
CA ARG A 457 -19.57 19.10 11.52
C ARG A 457 -19.25 20.01 10.35
N HIS A 458 -18.74 19.45 9.25
CA HIS A 458 -18.33 20.21 8.08
C HIS A 458 -19.53 20.42 7.16
N LYS A 459 -20.15 21.60 7.22
CA LYS A 459 -21.42 21.90 6.55
C LYS A 459 -21.34 21.66 5.04
N GLU A 460 -20.23 22.05 4.44
CA GLU A 460 -19.89 21.96 3.02
C GLU A 460 -19.85 20.50 2.59
N PHE A 461 -18.98 19.69 3.21
CA PHE A 461 -18.86 18.26 2.91
C PHE A 461 -20.18 17.49 3.14
N CYS A 462 -20.88 17.77 4.25
CA CYS A 462 -22.20 17.17 4.48
C CYS A 462 -23.19 17.53 3.38
N SER A 463 -23.20 18.79 2.92
CA SER A 463 -24.08 19.27 1.85
C SER A 463 -23.75 18.64 0.50
N SER A 464 -22.49 18.63 0.09
CA SER A 464 -22.03 17.98 -1.15
C SER A 464 -22.37 16.48 -1.14
N MET A 465 -22.16 15.80 0.00
CA MET A 465 -22.50 14.38 0.17
C MET A 465 -24.02 14.13 0.11
N ALA A 466 -24.84 14.97 0.76
CA ALA A 466 -26.30 14.87 0.72
C ALA A 466 -26.87 15.09 -0.69
N LEU A 467 -26.35 16.08 -1.40
CA LEU A 467 -26.71 16.37 -2.79
C LEU A 467 -26.29 15.24 -3.74
N LEU A 468 -25.10 14.65 -3.56
CA LEU A 468 -24.68 13.47 -4.32
C LEU A 468 -25.56 12.25 -4.01
N LEU A 469 -25.91 12.02 -2.74
CA LEU A 469 -26.80 10.92 -2.35
C LEU A 469 -28.19 11.07 -2.96
N ASN A 470 -28.72 12.30 -3.04
CA ASN A 470 -29.98 12.55 -3.76
C ASN A 470 -29.86 12.15 -5.23
N ASP A 471 -28.81 12.55 -5.95
CA ASP A 471 -28.61 12.16 -7.36
C ASP A 471 -28.48 10.64 -7.54
N LEU A 472 -27.77 9.96 -6.62
CA LEU A 472 -27.61 8.50 -6.62
C LEU A 472 -28.91 7.73 -6.32
N ILE A 473 -29.77 8.27 -5.45
CA ILE A 473 -31.08 7.69 -5.11
C ILE A 473 -32.06 7.89 -6.27
N ASN A 474 -32.07 9.07 -6.90
CA ASN A 474 -32.96 9.40 -8.03
C ASN A 474 -32.51 8.80 -9.38
N ASN A 475 -31.42 8.01 -9.43
CA ASN A 475 -30.93 7.44 -10.68
C ASN A 475 -31.89 6.35 -11.25
N PRO A 476 -32.24 6.37 -12.55
CA PRO A 476 -33.17 5.40 -13.13
C PRO A 476 -32.77 3.92 -13.07
N SER A 477 -31.49 3.59 -12.87
CA SER A 477 -31.03 2.20 -12.67
C SER A 477 -31.05 1.76 -11.19
N ASN A 478 -31.64 2.58 -10.31
CA ASN A 478 -31.80 2.34 -8.89
C ASN A 478 -33.28 2.51 -8.51
N CYS A 479 -33.75 1.83 -7.45
CA CYS A 479 -35.14 1.92 -7.02
C CYS A 479 -35.23 2.61 -5.64
N PRO A 480 -35.72 3.86 -5.55
CA PRO A 480 -35.81 4.60 -4.28
C PRO A 480 -36.60 3.87 -3.19
N ARG A 481 -37.59 3.05 -3.59
CA ARG A 481 -38.49 2.30 -2.70
C ARG A 481 -37.82 1.09 -2.02
N HIS A 482 -36.59 0.74 -2.38
CA HIS A 482 -35.86 -0.42 -1.84
C HIS A 482 -34.49 -0.05 -1.25
N LEU A 483 -34.47 0.99 -0.41
CA LEU A 483 -33.33 1.28 0.47
C LEU A 483 -33.12 0.14 1.47
N SER A 484 -32.10 -0.70 1.22
CA SER A 484 -31.75 -1.83 2.09
C SER A 484 -31.25 -1.37 3.46
N ASN A 485 -31.83 -1.95 4.53
CA ASN A 485 -31.31 -1.80 5.90
C ASN A 485 -30.02 -2.59 6.16
N HIS A 486 -29.53 -3.36 5.19
CA HIS A 486 -28.31 -4.16 5.26
C HIS A 486 -27.29 -3.71 4.20
N ARG A 487 -25.99 -3.85 4.50
CA ARG A 487 -24.91 -3.63 3.52
C ARG A 487 -25.09 -4.54 2.31
N PRO A 488 -24.84 -4.06 1.08
CA PRO A 488 -24.86 -4.92 -0.10
C PRO A 488 -23.78 -6.01 -0.02
N GLN A 489 -24.03 -7.12 -0.70
CA GLN A 489 -23.10 -8.23 -0.89
C GLN A 489 -22.59 -8.24 -2.33
N ARG A 490 -21.53 -9.01 -2.58
CA ARG A 490 -20.89 -9.23 -3.89
C ARG A 490 -20.07 -10.53 -3.86
N SER A 491 -19.81 -11.12 -5.03
CA SER A 491 -19.06 -12.37 -5.20
C SER A 491 -17.53 -12.17 -5.18
N TYR A 492 -17.02 -11.02 -5.62
CA TYR A 492 -15.58 -10.73 -5.75
C TYR A 492 -15.21 -9.28 -5.41
N TYR A 493 -13.91 -8.99 -5.35
CA TYR A 493 -13.34 -7.65 -5.14
C TYR A 493 -13.22 -6.87 -6.45
N PHE A 494 -13.67 -5.61 -6.44
CA PHE A 494 -13.53 -4.70 -7.58
C PHE A 494 -12.16 -4.02 -7.62
N GLU A 495 -11.86 -3.27 -8.69
CA GLU A 495 -10.56 -2.63 -8.93
C GLU A 495 -10.07 -1.77 -7.77
N GLU A 496 -10.96 -0.98 -7.16
CA GLU A 496 -10.59 -0.13 -6.02
C GLU A 496 -10.31 -0.93 -4.73
N ASP A 497 -10.96 -2.07 -4.53
CA ASP A 497 -10.71 -2.94 -3.38
C ASP A 497 -9.34 -3.61 -3.50
N ILE A 498 -8.96 -4.02 -4.70
CA ILE A 498 -7.62 -4.55 -5.02
C ILE A 498 -6.58 -3.42 -4.90
N MET A 499 -6.89 -2.23 -5.44
CA MET A 499 -5.99 -1.07 -5.41
C MET A 499 -5.74 -0.56 -3.99
N PHE A 500 -6.69 -0.66 -3.06
CA PHE A 500 -6.53 -0.24 -1.67
C PHE A 500 -6.37 -1.38 -0.66
N ARG A 501 -6.31 -2.64 -1.13
CA ARG A 501 -6.04 -3.83 -0.30
C ARG A 501 -4.82 -3.59 0.59
N GLU A 502 -4.93 -3.98 1.86
CA GLU A 502 -3.90 -3.79 2.89
C GLU A 502 -3.52 -2.33 3.26
N PHE A 503 -4.21 -1.31 2.75
CA PHE A 503 -3.90 0.09 3.09
C PHE A 503 -4.46 0.48 4.48
N SER A 504 -3.58 0.79 5.45
CA SER A 504 -3.98 0.90 6.85
C SER A 504 -4.85 2.13 7.20
N CYS A 505 -4.92 3.17 6.35
CA CYS A 505 -5.79 4.33 6.58
C CYS A 505 -7.29 4.01 6.42
N ILE A 506 -7.62 2.90 5.74
CA ILE A 506 -8.98 2.32 5.68
C ILE A 506 -9.11 1.06 6.54
N ASN A 507 -8.23 0.86 7.52
CA ASN A 507 -8.10 -0.38 8.29
C ASN A 507 -7.99 -1.64 7.40
N PHE A 508 -7.13 -1.57 6.37
CA PHE A 508 -6.72 -2.66 5.47
C PHE A 508 -7.72 -3.11 4.40
N ALA A 509 -8.99 -2.68 4.42
CA ALA A 509 -10.00 -3.04 3.40
C ALA A 509 -11.14 -2.01 3.27
N LEU A 510 -11.80 -1.94 2.10
CA LEU A 510 -13.04 -1.18 1.94
C LEU A 510 -14.21 -1.96 2.55
N THR A 511 -14.65 -1.55 3.74
CA THR A 511 -15.63 -2.29 4.56
C THR A 511 -17.08 -1.80 4.38
N ASP A 512 -17.42 -1.27 3.21
CA ASP A 512 -18.77 -0.80 2.84
C ASP A 512 -19.68 -1.93 2.34
N PHE A 513 -19.12 -2.92 1.66
CA PHE A 513 -19.78 -4.20 1.38
C PHE A 513 -19.82 -5.14 2.60
N ASN A 514 -20.60 -6.21 2.47
CA ASN A 514 -20.54 -7.42 3.27
C ASN A 514 -19.92 -8.55 2.43
N ASP A 515 -18.59 -8.69 2.51
CA ASP A 515 -17.80 -9.61 1.68
C ASP A 515 -17.88 -11.09 2.09
N GLY A 516 -18.92 -11.48 2.85
CA GLY A 516 -19.11 -12.86 3.29
C GLY A 516 -19.25 -13.87 2.14
N LEU A 517 -19.73 -13.47 0.96
CA LEU A 517 -19.77 -14.35 -0.22
C LEU A 517 -18.38 -14.48 -0.89
N VAL A 518 -17.53 -13.45 -0.81
CA VAL A 518 -16.16 -13.48 -1.34
C VAL A 518 -15.31 -14.51 -0.58
N TYR A 519 -15.39 -14.49 0.75
CA TYR A 519 -14.58 -15.36 1.62
C TYR A 519 -15.12 -16.80 1.76
N ASN A 520 -16.42 -17.03 1.52
CA ASN A 520 -17.02 -18.36 1.59
C ASN A 520 -17.09 -19.05 0.20
N SER A 521 -16.67 -18.40 -0.88
CA SER A 521 -16.61 -19.02 -2.21
C SER A 521 -15.45 -20.00 -2.30
N PRO A 522 -15.61 -21.20 -2.92
CA PRO A 522 -14.49 -22.06 -3.28
C PRO A 522 -13.44 -21.35 -4.15
N ASN A 523 -13.86 -20.33 -4.90
CA ASN A 523 -13.01 -19.52 -5.78
C ASN A 523 -12.38 -18.29 -5.06
N MET A 524 -12.43 -18.24 -3.71
CA MET A 524 -12.00 -17.08 -2.89
C MET A 524 -10.69 -16.44 -3.37
N ILE A 525 -9.66 -17.24 -3.65
CA ILE A 525 -8.32 -16.78 -4.02
C ILE A 525 -8.32 -15.92 -5.29
N ASN A 526 -9.10 -16.31 -6.30
CA ASN A 526 -9.25 -15.52 -7.52
C ASN A 526 -10.24 -14.35 -7.31
N ASN A 527 -11.30 -14.57 -6.51
CA ASN A 527 -12.30 -13.54 -6.20
C ASN A 527 -11.68 -12.34 -5.42
N ILE A 528 -10.69 -12.55 -4.54
CA ILE A 528 -9.98 -11.46 -3.82
C ILE A 528 -8.93 -10.71 -4.67
N ILE A 529 -8.70 -11.12 -5.92
CA ILE A 529 -7.87 -10.37 -6.90
C ILE A 529 -8.67 -9.84 -8.10
N GLY A 530 -10.01 -9.94 -8.09
CA GLY A 530 -10.85 -9.49 -9.20
C GLY A 530 -10.78 -10.37 -10.44
N CYS A 531 -10.51 -11.67 -10.27
CA CYS A 531 -10.58 -12.68 -11.34
C CYS A 531 -11.66 -13.73 -11.02
N PRO A 532 -12.95 -13.32 -10.85
CA PRO A 532 -14.05 -14.28 -10.66
C PRO A 532 -14.18 -15.23 -11.85
N SER A 533 -14.87 -16.35 -11.66
CA SER A 533 -15.22 -17.23 -12.78
C SER A 533 -16.12 -16.49 -13.79
N ALA A 534 -16.12 -16.94 -15.05
CA ALA A 534 -16.86 -16.27 -16.13
C ALA A 534 -18.37 -16.10 -15.81
N ASN A 535 -18.95 -17.03 -15.03
CA ASN A 535 -20.35 -17.01 -14.62
C ASN A 535 -20.61 -16.13 -13.38
N GLU A 536 -19.59 -15.80 -12.59
CA GLU A 536 -19.66 -14.91 -11.43
C GLU A 536 -19.34 -13.44 -11.79
N ARG A 537 -18.75 -13.19 -12.96
CA ARG A 537 -18.27 -11.87 -13.40
C ARG A 537 -19.43 -10.98 -13.84
N LEU A 538 -19.54 -9.80 -13.22
CA LEU A 538 -20.56 -8.81 -13.56
C LEU A 538 -20.10 -7.91 -14.70
N SER A 539 -21.06 -7.28 -15.39
CA SER A 539 -20.77 -6.16 -16.28
C SER A 539 -20.42 -4.90 -15.49
N SER A 540 -19.68 -3.97 -16.10
CA SER A 540 -19.31 -2.69 -15.49
C SER A 540 -20.53 -1.91 -14.97
N ARG A 541 -21.69 -2.04 -15.62
CA ARG A 541 -22.96 -1.42 -15.21
C ARG A 541 -23.53 -2.04 -13.94
N GLU A 542 -23.46 -3.36 -13.78
CA GLU A 542 -23.93 -4.06 -12.58
C GLU A 542 -23.01 -3.80 -11.38
N GLU A 543 -21.70 -3.79 -11.59
CA GLU A 543 -20.76 -3.33 -10.56
C GLU A 543 -21.02 -1.87 -10.17
N CYS A 544 -21.30 -1.00 -11.15
CA CYS A 544 -21.68 0.40 -10.91
C CYS A 544 -22.95 0.48 -10.03
N ILE A 545 -23.99 -0.32 -10.31
CA ILE A 545 -25.19 -0.42 -9.47
C ILE A 545 -24.87 -0.91 -8.05
N LEU A 546 -23.95 -1.87 -7.89
CA LEU A 546 -23.48 -2.31 -6.56
C LEU A 546 -22.68 -1.21 -5.83
N ARG A 547 -21.80 -0.50 -6.53
CA ARG A 547 -21.06 0.66 -6.00
C ARG A 547 -22.04 1.74 -5.53
N ILE A 548 -23.05 2.10 -6.32
CA ILE A 548 -24.14 3.02 -5.95
C ILE A 548 -24.84 2.56 -4.65
N LYS A 549 -25.26 1.28 -4.57
CA LYS A 549 -25.91 0.72 -3.37
C LYS A 549 -25.01 0.80 -2.12
N SER A 550 -23.70 0.56 -2.26
CA SER A 550 -22.75 0.63 -1.13
C SER A 550 -22.51 2.06 -0.63
N ILE A 551 -22.50 3.02 -1.55
CA ILE A 551 -22.38 4.45 -1.26
C ILE A 551 -23.65 4.96 -0.58
N ILE A 552 -24.84 4.62 -1.10
CA ILE A 552 -26.11 5.03 -0.51
C ILE A 552 -26.24 4.48 0.91
N PHE A 553 -26.02 3.18 1.12
CA PHE A 553 -26.07 2.58 2.46
C PHE A 553 -25.11 3.29 3.44
N SER A 554 -23.86 3.50 3.03
CA SER A 554 -22.83 4.10 3.88
C SER A 554 -23.09 5.60 4.14
N GLY A 555 -23.60 6.31 3.14
CA GLY A 555 -23.88 7.74 3.18
C GLY A 555 -25.13 8.08 3.99
N VAL A 556 -26.20 7.29 3.89
CA VAL A 556 -27.39 7.42 4.75
C VAL A 556 -27.00 7.19 6.22
N LYS A 557 -26.26 6.11 6.50
CA LYS A 557 -25.77 5.79 7.86
C LYS A 557 -24.76 6.80 8.42
N PHE A 558 -24.14 7.62 7.57
CA PHE A 558 -23.32 8.77 7.94
C PHE A 558 -24.19 10.00 8.26
N LEU A 559 -25.07 10.40 7.34
CA LEU A 559 -25.92 11.58 7.51
C LEU A 559 -26.95 11.45 8.64
N GLU A 560 -27.36 10.22 9.01
CA GLU A 560 -28.16 9.93 10.22
C GLU A 560 -27.66 10.59 11.51
N LYS A 561 -26.38 11.00 11.57
CA LYS A 561 -25.74 11.56 12.77
C LYS A 561 -24.96 12.85 12.51
N ASN A 562 -25.23 13.53 11.39
CA ASN A 562 -24.61 14.82 11.07
C ASN A 562 -24.97 15.91 12.12
N ASP A 563 -24.10 16.91 12.21
CA ASP A 563 -24.20 18.09 13.09
C ASP A 563 -24.27 19.36 12.21
N ALA A 564 -24.76 19.22 10.98
CA ALA A 564 -24.79 20.22 9.92
C ALA A 564 -26.23 20.64 9.52
N GLY A 565 -27.25 20.08 10.17
CA GLY A 565 -28.66 20.42 9.92
C GLY A 565 -29.29 19.71 8.72
N ILE A 566 -28.70 18.63 8.21
CA ILE A 566 -29.27 17.88 7.09
C ILE A 566 -30.23 16.82 7.62
N THR A 567 -31.43 16.72 7.05
CA THR A 567 -32.50 15.79 7.48
C THR A 567 -32.95 14.88 6.34
N TRP A 568 -33.41 13.67 6.67
CA TRP A 568 -33.99 12.75 5.69
C TRP A 568 -35.50 12.94 5.61
N ASN A 569 -36.02 13.32 4.44
CA ASN A 569 -37.44 13.34 4.17
C ASN A 569 -37.88 11.99 3.59
N ALA A 570 -38.70 11.27 4.36
CA ALA A 570 -39.19 9.94 4.02
C ALA A 570 -40.33 9.92 2.99
N SER A 571 -41.02 11.04 2.72
CA SER A 571 -42.07 11.09 1.67
C SER A 571 -41.48 11.39 0.28
N THR A 572 -40.44 12.24 0.22
CA THR A 572 -39.75 12.58 -1.04
C THR A 572 -38.55 11.67 -1.35
N PHE A 573 -38.14 10.82 -0.39
CA PHE A 573 -36.95 9.96 -0.44
C PHE A 573 -35.64 10.74 -0.72
N LYS A 574 -35.48 11.89 -0.08
CA LYS A 574 -34.35 12.81 -0.29
C LYS A 574 -33.84 13.40 1.02
N PHE A 575 -32.57 13.77 1.03
CA PHE A 575 -31.99 14.63 2.04
C PHE A 575 -32.34 16.10 1.76
N GLU A 576 -32.88 16.75 2.78
CA GLU A 576 -33.15 18.17 2.82
C GLU A 576 -32.04 18.88 3.61
N LEU A 577 -31.56 20.00 3.09
CA LEU A 577 -30.61 20.86 3.77
C LEU A 577 -31.43 21.89 4.55
N ALA A 578 -31.15 22.09 5.84
CA ALA A 578 -31.82 23.13 6.61
C ALA A 578 -31.69 24.50 5.92
N GLY A 579 -32.83 25.14 5.69
CA GLY A 579 -32.88 26.49 5.13
C GLY A 579 -32.15 27.50 6.02
N SER A 580 -31.66 28.58 5.40
CA SER A 580 -30.87 29.65 6.03
C SER A 580 -31.61 30.50 7.09
N GLY A 581 -32.79 30.08 7.53
CA GLY A 581 -33.60 30.70 8.59
C GLY A 581 -33.55 29.99 9.94
N THR A 582 -32.75 28.93 10.12
CA THR A 582 -32.54 28.32 11.45
C THR A 582 -31.48 29.10 12.23
N LYS A 583 -31.86 29.66 13.39
CA LYS A 583 -31.02 30.54 14.22
C LYS A 583 -29.62 29.97 14.43
N ASP A 584 -28.60 30.79 14.24
CA ASP A 584 -27.21 30.45 14.58
C ASP A 584 -27.08 30.09 16.07
N ARG A 585 -27.03 28.78 16.35
CA ARG A 585 -26.32 28.28 17.53
C ARG A 585 -24.86 28.62 17.30
N HIS A 586 -24.33 29.56 18.09
CA HIS A 586 -23.01 30.17 17.90
C HIS A 586 -21.94 29.18 17.44
N GLN A 587 -21.05 29.68 16.56
CA GLN A 587 -19.70 29.14 16.43
C GLN A 587 -19.05 29.11 17.81
N MET A 588 -19.04 27.96 18.49
CA MET A 588 -18.29 27.82 19.73
C MET A 588 -16.80 27.98 19.41
N THR A 589 -16.23 29.09 19.87
CA THR A 589 -14.82 29.37 19.74
C THR A 589 -13.99 28.37 20.55
N LEU A 590 -12.73 28.16 20.15
CA LEU A 590 -11.82 27.22 20.83
C LEU A 590 -11.63 27.53 22.34
N SER A 591 -11.83 28.80 22.71
CA SER A 591 -11.90 29.31 24.09
C SER A 591 -13.08 28.74 24.89
N GLU A 592 -14.30 28.74 24.34
CA GLU A 592 -15.52 28.39 25.09
C GLU A 592 -15.65 26.88 25.37
N ILE A 593 -15.05 26.05 24.51
CA ILE A 593 -14.96 24.60 24.74
C ILE A 593 -14.12 24.29 25.98
N SER A 594 -13.07 25.09 26.23
CA SER A 594 -12.15 24.91 27.36
C SER A 594 -12.81 25.23 28.71
N LEU A 595 -13.75 26.18 28.74
CA LEU A 595 -14.43 26.64 29.97
C LEU A 595 -15.59 25.74 30.43
N LYS A 596 -16.14 24.87 29.56
CA LYS A 596 -17.28 24.01 29.90
C LYS A 596 -16.89 22.61 30.43
N ILE A 597 -15.60 22.30 30.54
CA ILE A 597 -15.11 21.07 31.16
C ILE A 597 -14.97 21.29 32.67
N ASN A 598 -16.08 21.10 33.39
CA ASN A 598 -16.13 21.27 34.85
C ASN A 598 -15.35 20.13 35.55
N ILE A 599 -14.16 20.44 36.08
CA ILE A 599 -13.29 19.49 36.79
C ILE A 599 -13.86 19.25 38.19
N LYS A 600 -14.64 18.18 38.37
CA LYS A 600 -14.87 17.60 39.70
C LYS A 600 -13.64 16.78 40.12
N PRO A 601 -13.03 17.03 41.28
CA PRO A 601 -11.86 16.29 41.74
C PRO A 601 -12.22 14.83 42.05
N GLN A 602 -11.26 13.92 41.86
CA GLN A 602 -11.44 12.50 42.14
C GLN A 602 -11.50 12.26 43.65
N GLN A 603 -12.65 11.81 44.17
CA GLN A 603 -12.67 11.09 45.44
C GLN A 603 -12.36 9.62 45.20
N VAL A 604 -11.38 9.11 45.95
CA VAL A 604 -10.97 7.71 45.95
C VAL A 604 -12.07 6.86 46.61
N ARG A 605 -12.42 5.71 46.02
CA ARG A 605 -13.13 4.63 46.72
C ARG A 605 -12.53 3.27 46.41
N ALA A 606 -12.62 2.38 47.40
CA ALA A 606 -11.83 1.16 47.50
C ALA A 606 -12.45 -0.06 46.78
N VAL A 607 -11.73 -1.18 46.85
CA VAL A 607 -11.96 -2.44 46.12
C VAL A 607 -12.84 -3.41 46.93
N SER A 608 -13.40 -4.43 46.25
CA SER A 608 -13.81 -5.77 46.74
C SER A 608 -15.34 -6.06 46.80
N PRO A 609 -15.81 -7.33 46.93
CA PRO A 609 -16.01 -8.19 45.74
C PRO A 609 -17.24 -9.15 45.74
N LYS A 610 -17.47 -9.85 44.60
CA LYS A 610 -18.47 -10.95 44.37
C LYS A 610 -19.93 -10.46 44.50
N LYS A 611 -21.01 -11.16 44.11
CA LYS A 611 -21.34 -12.54 43.61
C LYS A 611 -22.46 -12.33 42.52
N VAL A 612 -23.01 -13.25 41.71
CA VAL A 612 -23.11 -14.72 41.55
C VAL A 612 -23.21 -15.05 40.04
N GLU A 613 -23.09 -16.32 39.62
CA GLU A 613 -23.39 -16.78 38.25
C GLU A 613 -24.90 -17.07 38.02
N ARG A 614 -25.35 -17.07 36.76
CA ARG A 614 -26.47 -17.90 36.28
C ARG A 614 -26.15 -18.50 34.91
N LYS A 615 -26.28 -19.82 34.79
CA LYS A 615 -26.17 -20.58 33.53
C LYS A 615 -27.52 -20.64 32.82
N THR A 616 -27.49 -20.68 31.49
CA THR A 616 -28.56 -21.25 30.66
C THR A 616 -27.92 -21.91 29.45
N ASP A 617 -27.95 -23.23 29.39
CA ASP A 617 -27.46 -24.01 28.25
C ASP A 617 -28.38 -23.87 27.04
N LYS A 618 -27.80 -23.69 25.85
CA LYS A 618 -28.38 -24.15 24.58
C LYS A 618 -27.30 -24.81 23.71
N SER A 619 -27.71 -25.88 23.05
CA SER A 619 -26.90 -26.94 22.44
C SER A 619 -25.86 -26.48 21.41
N LEU A 620 -24.74 -27.21 21.34
CA LEU A 620 -23.70 -26.99 20.34
C LEU A 620 -24.16 -27.37 18.92
N HIS A 621 -23.87 -26.47 17.97
CA HIS A 621 -23.51 -26.86 16.62
C HIS A 621 -22.04 -26.49 16.40
N LYS A 622 -21.16 -27.50 16.32
CA LYS A 622 -19.73 -27.33 16.07
C LYS A 622 -19.49 -26.92 14.61
N ARG A 623 -19.66 -25.65 14.28
CA ARG A 623 -18.96 -25.07 13.12
C ARG A 623 -17.47 -25.10 13.38
N ALA A 624 -16.69 -25.61 12.41
CA ALA A 624 -15.24 -25.47 12.42
C ALA A 624 -14.89 -23.97 12.47
N LYS A 625 -14.21 -23.55 13.54
CA LYS A 625 -13.95 -22.14 13.80
C LYS A 625 -12.71 -21.70 13.03
N ILE A 626 -12.90 -21.26 11.79
CA ILE A 626 -11.82 -20.68 10.97
C ILE A 626 -11.20 -19.52 11.76
N ILE A 627 -9.94 -19.71 12.17
CA ILE A 627 -9.18 -18.74 12.96
C ILE A 627 -8.70 -17.66 12.00
N SER A 628 -9.08 -16.40 12.21
CA SER A 628 -8.56 -15.31 11.39
C SER A 628 -7.06 -15.14 11.64
N VAL A 629 -6.31 -14.69 10.62
CA VAL A 629 -4.88 -14.36 10.79
C VAL A 629 -4.66 -13.37 11.94
N THR A 630 -5.62 -12.45 12.17
CA THR A 630 -5.66 -11.54 13.32
C THR A 630 -5.75 -12.24 14.69
N GLN A 631 -6.39 -13.40 14.79
CA GLN A 631 -6.45 -14.19 16.03
C GLN A 631 -5.16 -14.97 16.26
N LEU A 632 -4.55 -15.53 15.20
CA LEU A 632 -3.21 -16.13 15.23
C LEU A 632 -2.15 -15.09 15.65
N GLU A 633 -2.10 -13.93 14.97
CA GLU A 633 -1.20 -12.83 15.30
C GLU A 633 -1.40 -12.33 16.73
N ALA A 634 -2.64 -12.23 17.22
CA ALA A 634 -2.93 -11.83 18.61
C ALA A 634 -2.47 -12.87 19.64
N GLN A 635 -2.61 -14.17 19.35
CA GLN A 635 -2.09 -15.26 20.20
C GLN A 635 -0.56 -15.20 20.27
N PHE A 636 0.12 -15.08 19.13
CA PHE A 636 1.59 -14.90 19.10
C PHE A 636 2.06 -13.60 19.76
N ALA A 637 1.29 -12.51 19.65
CA ALA A 637 1.62 -11.23 20.29
C ALA A 637 1.51 -11.28 21.83
N ASN A 638 0.59 -12.07 22.38
CA ASN A 638 0.46 -12.26 23.83
C ASN A 638 1.60 -13.13 24.38
N VAL A 639 1.91 -14.26 23.73
CA VAL A 639 3.07 -15.11 24.11
C VAL A 639 4.40 -14.35 24.03
N ARG A 640 4.54 -13.41 23.07
CA ARG A 640 5.70 -12.49 22.98
C ARG A 640 5.76 -11.43 24.09
N ARG A 641 4.65 -11.17 24.82
CA ARG A 641 4.63 -10.26 25.99
C ARG A 641 4.99 -10.98 27.28
N GLU A 642 4.48 -12.19 27.49
CA GLU A 642 4.77 -13.02 28.67
C GLU A 642 6.28 -13.32 28.79
N ARG A 643 6.96 -13.56 27.66
CA ARG A 643 8.44 -13.66 27.59
C ARG A 643 9.20 -12.39 28.01
N LYS A 644 8.55 -11.22 28.10
CA LYS A 644 9.16 -9.96 28.58
C LYS A 644 8.77 -9.60 30.02
N SER A 645 8.01 -10.45 30.72
CA SER A 645 7.50 -10.18 32.07
C SER A 645 7.78 -11.30 33.07
N SER A 646 8.82 -12.12 32.85
CA SER A 646 9.34 -13.08 33.83
C SER A 646 10.62 -12.53 34.47
N PRO A 647 10.64 -12.24 35.78
CA PRO A 647 11.85 -11.74 36.46
C PRO A 647 12.83 -12.88 36.77
N GLU A 648 14.12 -12.61 36.62
CA GLU A 648 15.19 -13.58 36.88
C GLU A 648 15.24 -13.99 38.35
N LYS A 649 15.08 -15.29 38.63
CA LYS A 649 15.41 -15.86 39.94
C LYS A 649 16.92 -15.97 40.09
N LYS A 650 17.55 -14.96 40.69
CA LYS A 650 18.95 -15.01 41.13
C LYS A 650 19.19 -16.23 42.03
N LYS A 651 19.90 -17.25 41.52
CA LYS A 651 20.54 -18.24 42.40
C LYS A 651 21.72 -17.57 43.09
N LYS A 652 21.69 -17.49 44.43
CA LYS A 652 22.92 -17.43 45.22
C LYS A 652 23.51 -18.84 45.24
N ASN A 653 24.68 -19.03 44.64
CA ASN A 653 25.55 -20.12 45.07
C ASN A 653 26.28 -19.67 46.34
N ALA A 654 26.62 -20.61 47.22
CA ALA A 654 27.35 -20.35 48.45
C ALA A 654 28.26 -21.54 48.79
N PHE A 655 29.32 -21.22 49.52
CA PHE A 655 30.36 -22.09 50.09
C PHE A 655 31.46 -22.62 49.17
N LEU A 656 32.68 -22.31 49.64
CA LEU A 656 34.00 -22.88 49.37
C LEU A 656 34.46 -22.82 47.90
#